data_AF-A0A2V8R3I2-F1
#
_entry.id   AF-A0A2V8R3I2-F1
#
_cell.length_a   1.000
_cell.length_b   1.000
_cell.length_c   1.000
_cell.angle_alpha   90.00
_cell.angle_beta   90.00
_cell.angle_gamma   90.00
#
_symmetry.space_group_name_H-M   'P 1'
#
loop_
_entity.id
_entity.type
_entity.pdbx_description
1 polymer ?
#
loop_
_entity_poly.entity_id
_entity_poly.type
_entity_poly.pdbx_seq_one_letter_code
_entity_poly.pdbx_strand_id
1 'polypeptide(L)'
;MKESPPMCRKFLRPAGLLALALALLWGGVPFDAPARASSGPPVDNGQDAYIKNEVNLKLLNAADLDAVAQQFNLQLIEQFGKRPIFRMRVMDGTDAQAKAAALAADTTRVQFAEPNFTSGAPEGSGVSWSVGVSWSVGVSWSVGGEAQYGSQWAQNILRLAEAHKVTKGAGVIVAVLDTGVDRRHPALAGRLLRGHDFVDDDDDPSEEFPPGATTVEEARHLGPYGHGTHVAGLVALAAPEAKIMPLRVLDSQGVGNNWVLLEALRYALDPDGDPSTDDGAHVINMSLASVHKSGILRQIIGEACGDKGIESEDPTPVAPPAHPAVVAVAAGNQSSTLSMYPAAENAKGEISVGASSQSDALSAFSERGWPTVMAPGEGIVSSVPGGGTGTWAGTSMASPLVAGEAALVRASSPGLSPEDVVKRIHDTGVRPQPQQLIDRRVDAAAAVVPFANGTSSPVDATPDFVRQHYLDFLNRAPDASGLDFWSKGINDCGADAACVQVRRVNTSAAFFLSIEFQNTGYFVYRMYKTAFGNLAGKPVPVRYEDFMPDTQKIGEGVVVGQAGWEQKIEANQKAFALDFVTRQSLNGQNFGGAFPAGTGAGEIVGKMFTNAGVKPTDAERQSLLDELAPNPDSATLRADVLKKIAEHPSLVSQEKNRAFVLAQYFGYLRRNPDGGPDTDFTGYNFWLSKLEQFGGDFQKAEMVRAFIESDEYRARFGHF
;
A
#
# COMPACT_ATOMS: atom_id res chain seq x y z
N MET A 1 -71.73 5.88 -14.66
CA MET A 1 -71.77 7.36 -14.76
C MET A 1 -70.47 7.88 -14.18
N LYS A 2 -69.56 8.59 -14.84
CA LYS A 2 -69.41 9.17 -16.20
C LYS A 2 -67.87 9.30 -16.38
N GLU A 3 -67.31 8.70 -17.43
CA GLU A 3 -66.74 9.36 -18.63
C GLU A 3 -65.27 9.86 -18.50
N SER A 4 -64.38 9.24 -19.30
CA SER A 4 -63.14 9.82 -19.87
C SER A 4 -63.49 10.69 -21.11
N PRO A 5 -62.59 11.27 -21.97
CA PRO A 5 -61.09 11.36 -22.05
C PRO A 5 -60.64 12.81 -22.53
N PRO A 6 -59.60 13.12 -23.38
CA PRO A 6 -58.40 12.40 -23.89
C PRO A 6 -57.03 13.18 -24.04
N MET A 7 -55.99 12.39 -24.39
CA MET A 7 -54.86 12.64 -25.34
C MET A 7 -53.79 13.74 -25.11
N CYS A 8 -52.50 13.31 -25.09
CA CYS A 8 -51.62 13.44 -26.27
C CYS A 8 -50.42 12.47 -26.25
N ARG A 9 -50.18 11.81 -27.40
CA ARG A 9 -49.06 10.90 -27.74
C ARG A 9 -47.95 11.67 -28.46
N LYS A 10 -46.71 11.17 -28.41
CA LYS A 10 -45.85 10.72 -29.56
C LYS A 10 -44.36 10.65 -29.12
N PHE A 11 -43.78 9.44 -29.04
CA PHE A 11 -42.82 8.78 -29.98
C PHE A 11 -41.34 9.14 -29.78
N LEU A 12 -40.49 8.15 -29.45
CA LEU A 12 -39.42 7.61 -30.31
C LEU A 12 -38.67 6.45 -29.62
N ARG A 13 -38.44 5.37 -30.37
CA ARG A 13 -37.51 4.25 -30.09
C ARG A 13 -36.20 4.51 -30.87
N PRO A 14 -35.04 3.96 -30.47
CA PRO A 14 -33.92 3.77 -31.39
C PRO A 14 -33.76 2.30 -31.79
N ALA A 15 -33.33 2.07 -33.03
CA ALA A 15 -32.83 0.80 -33.55
C ALA A 15 -31.70 1.08 -34.55
N GLY A 16 -30.61 0.30 -34.44
CA GLY A 16 -29.83 -0.18 -35.59
C GLY A 16 -28.64 0.65 -36.09
N LEU A 17 -27.43 0.16 -35.75
CA LEU A 17 -26.27 -0.14 -36.63
C LEU A 17 -26.00 0.73 -37.89
N LEU A 18 -24.76 1.22 -38.03
CA LEU A 18 -23.87 0.89 -39.16
C LEU A 18 -22.43 1.36 -38.94
N ALA A 19 -21.47 0.51 -39.32
CA ALA A 19 -20.04 0.78 -39.41
C ALA A 19 -19.68 1.46 -40.75
N LEU A 20 -18.62 2.27 -40.79
CA LEU A 20 -17.77 2.37 -41.99
C LEU A 20 -16.38 2.97 -41.68
N ALA A 21 -15.38 2.30 -42.23
CA ALA A 21 -13.96 2.60 -42.16
C ALA A 21 -13.52 3.70 -43.13
N LEU A 22 -12.41 4.37 -42.83
CA LEU A 22 -11.52 4.94 -43.85
C LEU A 22 -10.09 5.00 -43.34
N ALA A 23 -9.24 4.19 -43.96
CA ALA A 23 -7.78 4.26 -43.92
C ALA A 23 -7.31 4.95 -45.21
N LEU A 24 -6.33 5.85 -45.11
CA LEU A 24 -5.51 6.28 -46.24
C LEU A 24 -4.05 6.45 -45.78
N LEU A 25 -3.19 5.78 -46.55
CA LEU A 25 -1.75 5.59 -46.42
C LEU A 25 -0.94 6.82 -46.88
N TRP A 26 0.31 6.90 -46.41
CA TRP A 26 1.59 7.19 -47.09
C TRP A 26 2.62 7.36 -45.95
N GLY A 27 3.85 6.84 -45.93
CA GLY A 27 4.75 6.18 -46.86
C GLY A 27 6.15 6.36 -46.23
N GLY A 28 6.84 5.28 -45.89
CA GLY A 28 7.93 5.29 -44.91
C GLY A 28 9.31 5.72 -45.40
N VAL A 29 10.23 5.84 -44.44
CA VAL A 29 11.67 5.59 -44.59
C VAL A 29 12.13 4.80 -43.36
N PRO A 30 12.69 3.59 -43.47
CA PRO A 30 13.17 2.83 -42.31
C PRO A 30 14.61 3.26 -41.97
N PHE A 31 14.85 3.56 -40.70
CA PHE A 31 16.21 3.54 -40.14
C PHE A 31 16.42 2.16 -39.50
N ASP A 32 17.43 1.44 -39.98
CA ASP A 32 17.91 0.19 -39.39
C ASP A 32 18.54 0.48 -38.02
N ALA A 33 17.90 0.01 -36.95
CA ALA A 33 18.51 -0.15 -35.63
C ALA A 33 19.01 -1.61 -35.49
N PRO A 34 20.20 -1.85 -34.93
CA PRO A 34 20.75 -3.20 -34.82
C PRO A 34 19.87 -4.06 -33.90
N ALA A 35 19.45 -5.22 -34.42
CA ALA A 35 18.60 -6.18 -33.73
C ALA A 35 19.27 -6.73 -32.45
N ARG A 36 18.65 -6.49 -31.30
CA ARG A 36 18.76 -7.35 -30.11
C ARG A 36 17.58 -8.32 -30.12
N ALA A 37 17.87 -9.60 -29.91
CA ALA A 37 16.92 -10.70 -30.05
C ALA A 37 15.64 -10.46 -29.22
N SER A 38 14.49 -10.46 -29.89
CA SER A 38 13.18 -10.41 -29.28
C SER A 38 12.77 -11.81 -28.80
N SER A 39 12.80 -12.04 -27.50
CA SER A 39 11.90 -13.03 -26.89
C SER A 39 10.54 -12.38 -26.72
N GLY A 40 9.48 -13.02 -27.23
CA GLY A 40 8.09 -12.53 -27.11
C GLY A 40 7.62 -12.34 -25.66
N PRO A 41 6.43 -11.77 -25.46
CA PRO A 41 5.96 -11.38 -24.13
C PRO A 41 5.83 -12.60 -23.21
N PRO A 42 6.37 -12.58 -21.99
CA PRO A 42 6.01 -13.54 -20.97
C PRO A 42 4.54 -13.28 -20.56
N VAL A 43 3.75 -14.35 -20.59
CA VAL A 43 2.48 -14.42 -19.86
C VAL A 43 2.86 -14.73 -18.42
N ASP A 44 2.47 -13.92 -17.43
CA ASP A 44 2.79 -14.26 -16.03
C ASP A 44 1.68 -13.97 -15.01
N ASN A 45 1.52 -14.95 -14.11
CA ASN A 45 0.43 -15.27 -13.21
C ASN A 45 0.83 -15.06 -11.73
N GLY A 46 1.67 -14.07 -11.43
CA GLY A 46 2.04 -13.75 -10.05
C GLY A 46 2.78 -14.88 -9.30
N GLN A 47 3.51 -15.74 -10.02
CA GLN A 47 4.65 -16.44 -9.43
C GLN A 47 5.87 -15.56 -9.64
N ASP A 48 6.76 -15.45 -8.65
CA ASP A 48 7.93 -14.58 -8.73
C ASP A 48 8.81 -14.94 -9.95
N ALA A 49 8.59 -14.30 -11.10
CA ALA A 49 9.38 -14.54 -12.28
C ALA A 49 10.78 -13.96 -12.07
N TYR A 50 11.74 -14.84 -11.81
CA TYR A 50 13.16 -14.55 -11.87
C TYR A 50 13.76 -15.07 -13.17
N ILE A 51 14.87 -14.45 -13.60
CA ILE A 51 15.64 -14.96 -14.73
C ILE A 51 16.21 -16.31 -14.30
N LYS A 52 15.70 -17.37 -14.93
CA LYS A 52 15.88 -18.78 -14.54
C LYS A 52 17.33 -19.18 -14.22
N ASN A 53 18.31 -18.51 -14.82
CA ASN A 53 19.73 -18.80 -14.70
C ASN A 53 20.55 -17.60 -14.20
N GLU A 54 19.96 -16.66 -13.47
CA GLU A 54 20.69 -15.53 -12.89
C GLU A 54 20.40 -15.39 -11.39
N VAL A 55 21.44 -15.09 -10.63
CA VAL A 55 21.38 -14.85 -9.18
C VAL A 55 22.09 -13.55 -8.85
N ASN A 56 21.58 -12.85 -7.85
CA ASN A 56 22.24 -11.69 -7.25
C ASN A 56 22.98 -12.16 -5.99
N LEU A 57 24.23 -11.71 -5.84
CA LEU A 57 25.18 -12.20 -4.86
C LEU A 57 25.89 -11.03 -4.20
N LYS A 58 25.87 -10.96 -2.87
CA LYS A 58 26.74 -10.06 -2.10
C LYS A 58 27.79 -10.87 -1.36
N LEU A 59 29.05 -10.54 -1.60
CA LEU A 59 30.19 -11.16 -0.92
C LEU A 59 30.67 -10.30 0.25
N LEU A 60 31.18 -10.95 1.28
CA LEU A 60 31.84 -10.28 2.40
C LEU A 60 33.14 -9.58 1.93
N ASN A 61 33.85 -10.16 0.96
CA ASN A 61 35.02 -9.56 0.32
C ASN A 61 34.95 -9.74 -1.21
N ALA A 62 35.20 -8.67 -1.97
CA ALA A 62 35.22 -8.74 -3.43
C ALA A 62 36.26 -9.74 -3.98
N ALA A 63 37.36 -9.95 -3.24
CA ALA A 63 38.43 -10.88 -3.61
C ALA A 63 37.98 -12.35 -3.64
N ASP A 64 36.87 -12.71 -2.99
CA ASP A 64 36.34 -14.07 -2.98
C ASP A 64 35.58 -14.43 -4.26
N LEU A 65 35.33 -13.45 -5.16
CA LEU A 65 34.50 -13.63 -6.35
C LEU A 65 34.94 -14.82 -7.20
N ASP A 66 36.23 -14.91 -7.53
CA ASP A 66 36.74 -15.99 -8.40
C ASP A 66 36.56 -17.36 -7.75
N ALA A 67 36.81 -17.47 -6.43
CA ALA A 67 36.68 -18.72 -5.69
C ALA A 67 35.21 -19.15 -5.57
N VAL A 68 34.30 -18.21 -5.28
CA VAL A 68 32.86 -18.47 -5.21
C VAL A 68 32.32 -18.81 -6.60
N ALA A 69 32.70 -18.05 -7.63
CA ALA A 69 32.26 -18.30 -9.00
C ALA A 69 32.68 -19.69 -9.50
N GLN A 70 33.92 -20.09 -9.21
CA GLN A 70 34.42 -21.42 -9.54
C GLN A 70 33.69 -22.54 -8.77
N GLN A 71 33.48 -22.37 -7.46
CA GLN A 71 32.82 -23.37 -6.63
C GLN A 71 31.35 -23.60 -7.00
N PHE A 72 30.64 -22.53 -7.31
CA PHE A 72 29.19 -22.58 -7.54
C PHE A 72 28.80 -22.62 -9.03
N ASN A 73 29.78 -22.74 -9.94
CA ASN A 73 29.60 -22.72 -11.39
C ASN A 73 28.87 -21.46 -11.87
N LEU A 74 29.42 -20.30 -11.55
CA LEU A 74 28.85 -19.00 -11.91
C LEU A 74 29.72 -18.26 -12.91
N GLN A 75 29.10 -17.42 -13.74
CA GLN A 75 29.78 -16.46 -14.62
C GLN A 75 29.33 -15.04 -14.29
N LEU A 76 30.27 -14.11 -14.08
CA LEU A 76 29.93 -12.71 -13.85
C LEU A 76 29.21 -12.11 -15.07
N ILE A 77 28.07 -11.47 -14.83
CA ILE A 77 27.36 -10.68 -15.84
C ILE A 77 27.75 -9.22 -15.67
N GLU A 78 27.51 -8.68 -14.47
CA GLU A 78 27.87 -7.30 -14.13
C GLU A 78 28.03 -7.13 -12.61
N GLN A 79 28.73 -6.07 -12.23
CA GLN A 79 28.96 -5.65 -10.84
C GLN A 79 28.19 -4.34 -10.62
N PHE A 80 27.53 -4.21 -9.47
CA PHE A 80 26.82 -2.98 -9.10
C PHE A 80 27.83 -1.95 -8.55
N GLY A 81 28.10 -0.91 -9.34
CA GLY A 81 29.11 0.10 -9.02
C GLY A 81 30.48 -0.54 -8.72
N LYS A 82 31.12 -0.11 -7.62
CA LYS A 82 32.41 -0.67 -7.15
C LYS A 82 32.26 -1.71 -6.03
N ARG A 83 31.03 -2.04 -5.61
CA ARG A 83 30.71 -2.86 -4.43
C ARG A 83 30.93 -4.36 -4.70
N PRO A 84 31.12 -5.22 -3.68
CA PRO A 84 31.15 -6.68 -3.82
C PRO A 84 29.74 -7.29 -4.06
N ILE A 85 28.95 -6.64 -4.91
CA ILE A 85 27.58 -7.02 -5.26
C ILE A 85 27.58 -7.35 -6.75
N PHE A 86 27.20 -8.58 -7.08
CA PHE A 86 27.39 -9.16 -8.39
C PHE A 86 26.11 -9.83 -8.87
N ARG A 87 25.82 -9.66 -10.16
CA ARG A 87 24.83 -10.48 -10.85
C ARG A 87 25.57 -11.53 -11.64
N MET A 88 25.19 -12.76 -11.38
CA MET A 88 25.92 -13.93 -11.79
C MET A 88 25.00 -14.84 -12.59
N ARG A 89 25.49 -15.35 -13.71
CA ARG A 89 24.83 -16.40 -14.48
C ARG A 89 25.15 -17.77 -13.89
N VAL A 90 24.14 -18.57 -13.67
CA VAL A 90 24.24 -19.97 -13.27
C VAL A 90 24.54 -20.83 -14.49
N MET A 91 25.69 -21.52 -14.49
CA MET A 91 26.22 -22.23 -15.66
C MET A 91 25.93 -23.73 -15.66
N ASP A 92 25.64 -24.32 -14.49
CA ASP A 92 25.40 -25.75 -14.33
C ASP A 92 23.92 -26.17 -14.50
N GLY A 93 23.06 -25.24 -14.89
CA GLY A 93 21.63 -25.48 -15.13
C GLY A 93 20.80 -25.66 -13.86
N THR A 94 21.38 -25.46 -12.67
CA THR A 94 20.63 -25.39 -11.41
C THR A 94 19.64 -24.23 -11.46
N ASP A 95 18.45 -24.44 -10.88
CA ASP A 95 17.47 -23.38 -10.67
C ASP A 95 18.09 -22.23 -9.85
N ALA A 96 17.85 -20.97 -10.26
CA ALA A 96 18.36 -19.79 -9.57
C ALA A 96 17.99 -19.73 -8.07
N GLN A 97 16.80 -20.21 -7.69
CA GLN A 97 16.37 -20.24 -6.29
C GLN A 97 17.11 -21.30 -5.48
N ALA A 98 17.30 -22.48 -6.04
CA ALA A 98 18.13 -23.51 -5.40
C ALA A 98 19.60 -23.07 -5.32
N LYS A 99 20.10 -22.37 -6.36
CA LYS A 99 21.47 -21.83 -6.38
C LYS A 99 21.68 -20.74 -5.34
N ALA A 100 20.74 -19.82 -5.23
CA ALA A 100 20.74 -18.78 -4.20
C ALA A 100 20.76 -19.37 -2.79
N ALA A 101 19.92 -20.37 -2.50
CA ALA A 101 19.92 -21.05 -1.21
C ALA A 101 21.27 -21.75 -0.91
N ALA A 102 21.91 -22.35 -1.92
CA ALA A 102 23.23 -22.97 -1.77
C ALA A 102 24.34 -21.94 -1.52
N LEU A 103 24.28 -20.78 -2.19
CA LEU A 103 25.19 -19.66 -1.95
C LEU A 103 25.01 -19.10 -0.54
N ALA A 104 23.77 -18.87 -0.11
CA ALA A 104 23.45 -18.35 1.22
C ALA A 104 23.89 -19.28 2.37
N ALA A 105 24.05 -20.58 2.11
CA ALA A 105 24.60 -21.52 3.08
C ALA A 105 26.11 -21.32 3.35
N ASP A 106 26.83 -20.63 2.46
CA ASP A 106 28.23 -20.27 2.67
C ASP A 106 28.38 -18.95 3.44
N THR A 107 28.06 -19.00 4.72
CA THR A 107 28.08 -17.84 5.63
C THR A 107 29.47 -17.26 5.88
N THR A 108 30.53 -17.86 5.34
CA THR A 108 31.92 -17.40 5.51
C THR A 108 32.39 -16.46 4.41
N ARG A 109 31.77 -16.51 3.23
CA ARG A 109 32.13 -15.69 2.06
C ARG A 109 30.93 -14.95 1.48
N VAL A 110 29.75 -15.56 1.55
CA VAL A 110 28.51 -15.01 1.04
C VAL A 110 27.79 -14.32 2.17
N GLN A 111 27.62 -13.00 2.04
CA GLN A 111 26.77 -12.24 2.94
C GLN A 111 25.30 -12.47 2.61
N PHE A 112 24.98 -12.57 1.31
CA PHE A 112 23.60 -12.74 0.84
C PHE A 112 23.57 -13.31 -0.59
N ALA A 113 22.53 -14.09 -0.90
CA ALA A 113 22.23 -14.52 -2.27
C ALA A 113 20.73 -14.73 -2.51
N GLU A 114 20.23 -14.28 -3.67
CA GLU A 114 18.84 -14.47 -4.11
C GLU A 114 18.74 -14.71 -5.64
N PRO A 115 17.61 -15.24 -6.15
CA PRO A 115 17.31 -15.20 -7.58
C PRO A 115 17.31 -13.79 -8.13
N ASN A 116 17.74 -13.62 -9.38
CA ASN A 116 17.61 -12.34 -10.05
C ASN A 116 16.17 -12.16 -10.58
N PHE A 117 15.30 -11.58 -9.76
CA PHE A 117 13.91 -11.30 -10.09
C PHE A 117 13.80 -10.35 -11.29
N THR A 118 12.89 -10.65 -12.22
CA THR A 118 12.62 -9.77 -13.36
C THR A 118 11.77 -8.58 -12.90
N SER A 119 12.27 -7.36 -13.07
CA SER A 119 11.46 -6.14 -12.94
C SER A 119 11.19 -5.55 -14.32
N GLY A 120 9.93 -5.36 -14.67
CA GLY A 120 9.52 -4.69 -15.90
C GLY A 120 8.05 -4.29 -15.86
N ALA A 121 7.73 -3.15 -16.47
CA ALA A 121 6.38 -2.89 -16.94
C ALA A 121 6.13 -3.68 -18.24
N PRO A 122 4.88 -4.02 -18.60
CA PRO A 122 4.54 -4.75 -19.83
C PRO A 122 4.97 -4.07 -21.14
N GLU A 123 5.44 -2.81 -21.10
CA GLU A 123 5.69 -1.98 -22.29
C GLU A 123 7.15 -1.50 -22.41
N GLY A 124 8.05 -1.89 -21.49
CA GLY A 124 9.49 -1.61 -21.56
C GLY A 124 10.32 -2.89 -21.41
N SER A 125 11.40 -3.02 -22.18
CA SER A 125 12.34 -4.15 -22.04
C SER A 125 12.82 -4.24 -20.60
N GLY A 126 12.50 -5.36 -19.93
CA GLY A 126 12.80 -5.59 -18.51
C GLY A 126 14.27 -5.29 -18.18
N VAL A 127 14.47 -4.59 -17.07
CA VAL A 127 15.79 -4.28 -16.52
C VAL A 127 15.97 -5.16 -15.28
N SER A 128 17.16 -5.75 -15.19
CA SER A 128 17.42 -6.98 -14.46
C SER A 128 18.34 -6.71 -13.25
N TRP A 129 17.84 -5.92 -12.30
CA TRP A 129 18.29 -5.73 -10.90
C TRP A 129 17.16 -4.98 -10.20
N SER A 130 16.65 -5.41 -9.04
CA SER A 130 15.52 -4.71 -8.41
C SER A 130 15.70 -4.40 -6.92
N VAL A 131 15.99 -3.14 -6.63
CA VAL A 131 14.93 -2.23 -6.17
C VAL A 131 15.10 -0.83 -6.72
N GLY A 132 13.99 -0.21 -7.06
CA GLY A 132 13.96 1.16 -7.49
C GLY A 132 14.30 1.25 -8.96
N VAL A 133 13.26 1.34 -9.78
CA VAL A 133 13.33 2.16 -10.98
C VAL A 133 12.76 3.51 -10.57
N SER A 134 13.50 4.60 -10.77
CA SER A 134 12.87 5.92 -10.76
C SER A 134 11.94 5.99 -11.98
N TRP A 135 10.64 5.75 -11.75
CA TRP A 135 9.60 5.89 -12.77
C TRP A 135 9.31 7.38 -13.02
N SER A 136 10.29 8.08 -13.60
CA SER A 136 10.06 9.42 -14.12
C SER A 136 9.30 9.29 -15.44
N VAL A 137 7.97 9.23 -15.41
CA VAL A 137 7.16 9.52 -16.61
C VAL A 137 7.16 11.04 -16.80
N GLY A 138 8.31 11.56 -17.21
CA GLY A 138 8.55 12.97 -17.48
C GLY A 138 9.13 13.13 -18.88
N VAL A 139 8.37 12.77 -19.92
CA VAL A 139 8.73 13.09 -21.31
C VAL A 139 8.44 14.58 -21.54
N SER A 140 9.25 15.46 -20.95
CA SER A 140 9.52 16.84 -21.39
C SER A 140 10.11 17.65 -20.23
N TRP A 141 11.39 18.00 -20.34
CA TRP A 141 11.93 19.14 -19.61
C TRP A 141 11.42 20.43 -20.28
N SER A 142 10.48 21.11 -19.66
CA SER A 142 10.35 22.56 -19.87
C SER A 142 11.21 23.25 -18.82
N VAL A 143 12.33 23.85 -19.26
CA VAL A 143 13.16 24.68 -18.38
C VAL A 143 12.39 25.97 -18.13
N GLY A 144 11.79 26.06 -16.94
CA GLY A 144 11.12 27.24 -16.43
C GLY A 144 12.11 28.20 -15.76
N GLY A 145 11.69 29.45 -15.56
CA GLY A 145 12.45 30.42 -14.77
C GLY A 145 12.22 30.23 -13.26
N GLU A 146 13.20 30.62 -12.44
CA GLU A 146 13.19 30.55 -10.96
C GLU A 146 11.92 31.11 -10.30
N ALA A 147 11.26 32.08 -10.94
CA ALA A 147 9.99 32.66 -10.50
C ALA A 147 8.85 31.63 -10.40
N GLN A 148 8.86 30.55 -11.21
CA GLN A 148 7.81 29.53 -11.23
C GLN A 148 7.95 28.53 -10.08
N TYR A 149 9.16 28.26 -9.60
CA TYR A 149 9.42 27.36 -8.48
C TYR A 149 8.78 27.86 -7.17
N GLY A 150 8.99 29.14 -6.86
CA GLY A 150 8.47 29.80 -5.65
C GLY A 150 7.00 30.23 -5.73
N SER A 151 6.34 30.13 -6.88
CA SER A 151 4.93 30.55 -7.06
C SER A 151 4.01 29.45 -7.61
N GLN A 152 4.49 28.22 -7.70
CA GLN A 152 3.72 27.09 -8.22
C GLN A 152 2.49 26.75 -7.38
N TRP A 153 1.50 26.18 -8.06
CA TRP A 153 0.17 25.88 -7.49
C TRP A 153 0.21 24.91 -6.29
N ALA A 154 1.20 24.01 -6.24
CA ALA A 154 1.34 23.00 -5.19
C ALA A 154 1.41 23.64 -3.79
N GLN A 155 2.11 24.77 -3.64
CA GLN A 155 2.26 25.44 -2.35
C GLN A 155 0.93 25.94 -1.79
N ASN A 156 0.00 26.37 -2.66
CA ASN A 156 -1.31 26.86 -2.27
C ASN A 156 -2.22 25.70 -1.84
N ILE A 157 -2.17 24.56 -2.55
CA ILE A 157 -2.94 23.36 -2.20
C ILE A 157 -2.51 22.80 -0.84
N LEU A 158 -1.19 22.83 -0.57
CA LEU A 158 -0.60 22.43 0.70
C LEU A 158 -0.69 23.49 1.80
N ARG A 159 -1.09 24.72 1.46
CA ARG A 159 -1.15 25.87 2.38
C ARG A 159 0.18 26.15 3.09
N LEU A 160 1.29 26.03 2.35
CA LEU A 160 2.64 26.19 2.91
C LEU A 160 2.86 27.59 3.51
N ALA A 161 2.28 28.63 2.94
CA ALA A 161 2.40 29.99 3.47
C ALA A 161 1.80 30.13 4.88
N GLU A 162 0.71 29.42 5.18
CA GLU A 162 0.14 29.33 6.52
C GLU A 162 0.99 28.45 7.43
N ALA A 163 1.46 27.30 6.96
CA ALA A 163 2.30 26.40 7.73
C ALA A 163 3.62 27.09 8.15
N HIS A 164 4.25 27.83 7.24
CA HIS A 164 5.51 28.56 7.45
C HIS A 164 5.41 29.71 8.44
N LYS A 165 4.20 30.14 8.82
CA LYS A 165 3.99 31.08 9.94
C LYS A 165 4.16 30.39 11.29
N VAL A 166 3.95 29.08 11.36
CA VAL A 166 4.12 28.26 12.58
C VAL A 166 5.54 27.73 12.67
N THR A 167 6.02 27.08 11.61
CA THR A 167 7.39 26.53 11.54
C THR A 167 7.82 26.36 10.09
N LYS A 168 9.12 26.32 9.86
CA LYS A 168 9.75 26.10 8.55
C LYS A 168 10.63 24.85 8.50
N GLY A 169 10.59 24.02 9.55
CA GLY A 169 11.35 22.77 9.62
C GLY A 169 12.73 22.87 10.27
N ALA A 170 13.04 23.98 10.96
CA ALA A 170 14.33 24.16 11.62
C ALA A 170 14.64 23.01 12.61
N GLY A 171 15.88 22.52 12.58
CA GLY A 171 16.34 21.41 13.42
C GLY A 171 16.01 20.02 12.90
N VAL A 172 15.21 19.91 11.84
CA VAL A 172 14.84 18.61 11.27
C VAL A 172 15.75 18.24 10.09
N ILE A 173 16.17 16.97 10.06
CA ILE A 173 16.98 16.40 8.99
C ILE A 173 16.08 15.49 8.12
N VAL A 174 16.07 15.73 6.81
CA VAL A 174 15.36 14.92 5.81
C VAL A 174 16.38 14.19 4.94
N ALA A 175 16.45 12.87 5.00
CA ALA A 175 17.26 12.08 4.07
C ALA A 175 16.50 11.91 2.75
N VAL A 176 17.21 12.12 1.62
CA VAL A 176 16.69 11.91 0.27
C VAL A 176 17.48 10.78 -0.36
N LEU A 177 16.87 9.60 -0.44
CA LEU A 177 17.47 8.39 -1.01
C LEU A 177 17.06 8.30 -2.49
N ASP A 178 17.96 8.69 -3.39
CA ASP A 178 17.62 8.93 -4.80
C ASP A 178 18.85 8.79 -5.75
N THR A 179 18.82 9.39 -6.96
CA THR A 179 19.89 9.35 -7.98
C THR A 179 21.12 10.22 -7.66
N GLY A 180 21.07 10.98 -6.58
CA GLY A 180 22.05 12.00 -6.21
C GLY A 180 21.45 13.41 -6.24
N VAL A 181 22.23 14.42 -5.85
CA VAL A 181 21.78 15.82 -5.76
C VAL A 181 22.85 16.78 -6.30
N ASP A 182 22.47 17.74 -7.14
CA ASP A 182 23.36 18.85 -7.50
C ASP A 182 23.63 19.75 -6.29
N ARG A 183 24.77 19.50 -5.64
CA ARG A 183 25.18 20.18 -4.39
C ARG A 183 25.46 21.67 -4.55
N ARG A 184 25.60 22.15 -5.79
CA ARG A 184 25.87 23.56 -6.11
C ARG A 184 24.61 24.30 -6.53
N HIS A 185 23.46 23.64 -6.52
CA HIS A 185 22.21 24.25 -6.93
C HIS A 185 21.83 25.43 -6.01
N PRO A 186 21.55 26.64 -6.55
CA PRO A 186 21.22 27.81 -5.73
C PRO A 186 20.02 27.59 -4.80
N ALA A 187 18.98 26.90 -5.27
CA ALA A 187 17.82 26.54 -4.45
C ALA A 187 18.13 25.57 -3.29
N LEU A 188 19.31 24.96 -3.22
CA LEU A 188 19.74 24.06 -2.15
C LEU A 188 20.88 24.63 -1.30
N ALA A 189 21.32 25.86 -1.61
CA ALA A 189 22.44 26.50 -0.93
C ALA A 189 22.23 26.58 0.60
N GLY A 190 23.19 26.05 1.35
CA GLY A 190 23.16 26.05 2.83
C GLY A 190 22.16 25.06 3.46
N ARG A 191 21.47 24.24 2.65
CA ARG A 191 20.48 23.25 3.15
C ARG A 191 21.03 21.83 3.20
N LEU A 192 22.01 21.51 2.38
CA LEU A 192 22.59 20.17 2.30
C LEU A 192 23.56 19.89 3.45
N LEU A 193 23.40 18.75 4.11
CA LEU A 193 24.39 18.14 4.98
C LEU A 193 25.40 17.34 4.15
N ARG A 194 26.39 16.78 4.85
CA ARG A 194 27.17 15.68 4.28
C ARG A 194 26.23 14.53 3.94
N GLY A 195 26.43 13.94 2.79
CA GLY A 195 25.72 12.75 2.34
C GLY A 195 26.71 11.70 1.88
N HIS A 196 26.22 10.64 1.26
CA HIS A 196 27.05 9.52 0.83
C HIS A 196 26.49 8.89 -0.45
N ASP A 197 27.38 8.40 -1.29
CA ASP A 197 27.09 7.66 -2.49
C ASP A 197 27.26 6.17 -2.26
N PHE A 198 26.14 5.47 -2.10
CA PHE A 198 26.12 4.03 -1.87
C PHE A 198 26.25 3.22 -3.18
N VAL A 199 26.12 3.86 -4.34
CA VAL A 199 26.35 3.23 -5.63
C VAL A 199 27.85 3.05 -5.85
N ASP A 200 28.63 4.12 -5.63
CA ASP A 200 30.07 4.14 -5.86
C ASP A 200 30.95 4.00 -4.60
N ASP A 201 30.32 3.96 -3.41
CA ASP A 201 30.95 3.86 -2.09
C ASP A 201 31.92 5.01 -1.79
N ASP A 202 31.44 6.25 -1.96
CA ASP A 202 32.21 7.44 -1.64
C ASP A 202 31.34 8.57 -1.03
N ASP A 203 31.97 9.65 -0.61
CA ASP A 203 31.30 10.76 0.09
C ASP A 203 30.70 11.82 -0.86
N ASP A 204 30.62 11.56 -2.17
CA ASP A 204 30.06 12.49 -3.15
C ASP A 204 28.71 12.03 -3.71
N PRO A 205 27.57 12.36 -3.06
CA PRO A 205 26.23 11.96 -3.51
C PRO A 205 25.73 12.83 -4.67
N SER A 206 26.63 13.32 -5.52
CA SER A 206 26.28 14.19 -6.65
C SER A 206 25.62 13.37 -7.76
N GLU A 207 24.78 14.02 -8.56
CA GLU A 207 24.25 13.39 -9.78
C GLU A 207 25.38 13.03 -10.74
N GLU A 208 25.34 11.83 -11.29
CA GLU A 208 26.28 11.40 -12.32
C GLU A 208 25.66 11.44 -13.72
N PHE A 209 26.47 11.80 -14.72
CA PHE A 209 26.00 11.79 -16.09
C PHE A 209 25.65 10.37 -16.57
N PRO A 210 24.51 10.18 -17.25
CA PRO A 210 24.18 8.91 -17.86
C PRO A 210 25.17 8.58 -18.99
N PRO A 211 25.37 7.28 -19.32
CA PRO A 211 26.24 6.88 -20.41
C PRO A 211 25.90 7.61 -21.73
N GLY A 212 26.92 8.23 -22.33
CA GLY A 212 26.77 8.98 -23.58
C GLY A 212 26.53 10.48 -23.41
N ALA A 213 26.38 10.99 -22.18
CA ALA A 213 26.40 12.42 -21.89
C ALA A 213 27.69 12.85 -21.20
N THR A 214 28.12 14.08 -21.48
CA THR A 214 29.24 14.76 -20.81
C THR A 214 28.85 16.14 -20.27
N THR A 215 27.63 16.59 -20.59
CA THR A 215 27.08 17.87 -20.19
C THR A 215 25.65 17.72 -19.69
N VAL A 216 25.18 18.68 -18.88
CA VAL A 216 23.78 18.75 -18.40
C VAL A 216 22.79 18.81 -19.57
N GLU A 217 23.15 19.52 -20.65
CA GLU A 217 22.30 19.69 -21.83
C GLU A 217 22.09 18.38 -22.61
N GLU A 218 23.11 17.52 -22.63
CA GLU A 218 23.01 16.17 -23.19
C GLU A 218 22.23 15.25 -22.25
N ALA A 219 22.54 15.31 -20.96
CA ALA A 219 22.00 14.42 -19.94
C ALA A 219 20.51 14.65 -19.65
N ARG A 220 20.00 15.88 -19.77
CA ARG A 220 18.60 16.21 -19.44
C ARG A 220 17.56 15.46 -20.26
N HIS A 221 17.95 14.88 -21.41
CA HIS A 221 17.06 14.08 -22.26
C HIS A 221 17.27 12.57 -22.09
N LEU A 222 18.12 12.16 -21.15
CA LEU A 222 18.58 10.78 -20.99
C LEU A 222 18.22 10.25 -19.59
N GLY A 223 17.18 9.42 -19.54
CA GLY A 223 16.83 8.67 -18.33
C GLY A 223 16.40 9.57 -17.15
N PRO A 224 16.61 9.11 -15.90
CA PRO A 224 16.18 9.80 -14.70
C PRO A 224 17.22 10.79 -14.14
N TYR A 225 18.19 11.22 -14.95
CA TYR A 225 19.21 12.19 -14.53
C TYR A 225 18.57 13.46 -13.96
N GLY A 226 19.00 13.85 -12.75
CA GLY A 226 18.46 15.03 -12.07
C GLY A 226 17.27 14.76 -11.15
N HIS A 227 16.85 13.50 -11.00
CA HIS A 227 15.66 13.16 -10.23
C HIS A 227 15.82 13.45 -8.74
N GLY A 228 16.91 13.02 -8.12
CA GLY A 228 17.17 13.34 -6.72
C GLY A 228 17.34 14.84 -6.50
N THR A 229 17.91 15.58 -7.45
CA THR A 229 17.95 17.05 -7.42
C THR A 229 16.56 17.69 -7.44
N HIS A 230 15.63 17.14 -8.21
CA HIS A 230 14.23 17.61 -8.28
C HIS A 230 13.50 17.33 -6.97
N VAL A 231 13.63 16.11 -6.46
CA VAL A 231 13.07 15.67 -5.17
C VAL A 231 13.60 16.51 -4.00
N ALA A 232 14.91 16.75 -3.93
CA ALA A 232 15.53 17.58 -2.89
C ALA A 232 15.01 19.03 -2.92
N GLY A 233 14.76 19.58 -4.11
CA GLY A 233 14.11 20.88 -4.24
C GLY A 233 12.72 20.89 -3.61
N LEU A 234 11.90 19.87 -3.83
CA LEU A 234 10.54 19.82 -3.27
C LEU A 234 10.52 19.70 -1.75
N VAL A 235 11.50 19.00 -1.16
CA VAL A 235 11.72 19.02 0.29
C VAL A 235 12.07 20.44 0.76
N ALA A 236 13.02 21.11 0.09
CA ALA A 236 13.42 22.48 0.41
C ALA A 236 12.30 23.52 0.18
N LEU A 237 11.34 23.23 -0.70
CA LEU A 237 10.15 24.05 -0.93
C LEU A 237 9.17 23.93 0.25
N ALA A 238 8.88 22.70 0.67
CA ALA A 238 7.93 22.40 1.73
C ALA A 238 8.47 22.75 3.13
N ALA A 239 9.74 22.47 3.42
CA ALA A 239 10.39 22.74 4.71
C ALA A 239 11.70 23.54 4.52
N PRO A 240 11.63 24.86 4.30
CA PRO A 240 12.77 25.64 3.82
C PRO A 240 13.93 25.83 4.81
N GLU A 241 13.72 25.54 6.10
CA GLU A 241 14.75 25.57 7.16
C GLU A 241 15.19 24.16 7.61
N ALA A 242 14.58 23.09 7.07
CA ALA A 242 15.08 21.74 7.28
C ALA A 242 16.42 21.54 6.56
N LYS A 243 17.22 20.60 7.09
CA LYS A 243 18.45 20.15 6.45
C LYS A 243 18.18 18.90 5.61
N ILE A 244 18.87 18.77 4.49
CA ILE A 244 18.71 17.64 3.57
C ILE A 244 19.99 16.81 3.60
N MET A 245 19.86 15.50 3.85
CA MET A 245 20.94 14.52 3.75
C MET A 245 20.82 13.78 2.41
N PRO A 246 21.62 14.13 1.39
CA PRO A 246 21.52 13.49 0.07
C PRO A 246 22.21 12.12 0.08
N LEU A 247 21.47 11.04 -0.14
CA LEU A 247 22.02 9.69 -0.23
C LEU A 247 21.78 9.13 -1.64
N ARG A 248 22.84 8.88 -2.40
CA ARG A 248 22.72 8.30 -3.74
C ARG A 248 22.61 6.77 -3.62
N VAL A 249 21.45 6.24 -4.00
CA VAL A 249 21.12 4.80 -3.94
C VAL A 249 20.67 4.24 -5.30
N LEU A 250 20.45 5.13 -6.26
CA LEU A 250 20.14 4.81 -7.65
C LEU A 250 21.29 5.27 -8.54
N ASP A 251 21.66 4.44 -9.51
CA ASP A 251 22.69 4.79 -10.49
C ASP A 251 22.20 5.85 -11.49
N SER A 252 23.04 6.22 -12.46
CA SER A 252 22.69 7.22 -13.49
C SER A 252 21.59 6.77 -14.46
N GLN A 253 21.11 5.52 -14.38
CA GLN A 253 19.95 4.99 -15.08
C GLN A 253 18.73 4.85 -14.16
N GLY A 254 18.86 5.27 -12.89
CA GLY A 254 17.81 5.21 -11.87
C GLY A 254 17.54 3.80 -11.38
N VAL A 255 18.54 2.91 -11.47
CA VAL A 255 18.47 1.53 -11.00
C VAL A 255 19.20 1.41 -9.66
N GLY A 256 18.53 0.79 -8.69
CA GLY A 256 19.09 0.51 -7.36
C GLY A 256 19.03 -0.97 -6.98
N ASN A 257 19.51 -1.27 -5.77
CA ASN A 257 19.43 -2.59 -5.18
C ASN A 257 19.13 -2.53 -3.66
N ASN A 258 18.60 -3.63 -3.13
CA ASN A 258 17.98 -3.68 -1.80
C ASN A 258 19.00 -3.52 -0.68
N TRP A 259 20.20 -4.03 -0.90
CA TRP A 259 21.27 -3.98 0.08
C TRP A 259 21.82 -2.56 0.24
N VAL A 260 22.04 -1.87 -0.88
CA VAL A 260 22.41 -0.45 -0.90
C VAL A 260 21.32 0.39 -0.26
N LEU A 261 20.05 0.09 -0.52
CA LEU A 261 18.95 0.80 0.12
C LEU A 261 18.92 0.59 1.65
N LEU A 262 19.15 -0.63 2.13
CA LEU A 262 19.25 -0.94 3.55
C LEU A 262 20.47 -0.27 4.22
N GLU A 263 21.62 -0.27 3.57
CA GLU A 263 22.83 0.39 4.06
C GLU A 263 22.64 1.90 4.13
N ALA A 264 22.08 2.50 3.08
CA ALA A 264 21.76 3.92 3.03
C ALA A 264 20.75 4.31 4.10
N LEU A 265 19.76 3.45 4.36
CA LEU A 265 18.81 3.65 5.45
C LEU A 265 19.51 3.66 6.80
N ARG A 266 20.34 2.66 7.11
CA ARG A 266 21.05 2.59 8.39
C ARG A 266 21.97 3.80 8.58
N TYR A 267 22.69 4.20 7.53
CA TYR A 267 23.46 5.44 7.53
C TYR A 267 22.57 6.67 7.73
N ALA A 268 21.38 6.71 7.12
CA ALA A 268 20.45 7.82 7.34
C ALA A 268 20.03 7.93 8.80
N LEU A 269 19.85 6.82 9.50
CA LEU A 269 19.42 6.78 10.90
C LEU A 269 20.54 7.07 11.89
N ASP A 270 21.78 6.69 11.56
CA ASP A 270 22.96 6.84 12.41
C ASP A 270 24.22 7.04 11.54
N PRO A 271 24.45 8.27 11.02
CA PRO A 271 25.54 8.55 10.08
C PRO A 271 26.95 8.37 10.66
N ASP A 272 27.13 8.61 11.96
CA ASP A 272 28.43 8.50 12.63
C ASP A 272 28.63 7.20 13.42
N GLY A 273 27.58 6.39 13.56
CA GLY A 273 27.59 5.10 14.25
C GLY A 273 27.56 5.23 15.77
N ASP A 274 27.33 6.43 16.31
CA ASP A 274 27.13 6.70 17.72
C ASP A 274 25.63 6.94 17.98
N PRO A 275 24.88 5.94 18.47
CA PRO A 275 23.46 6.09 18.71
C PRO A 275 23.11 7.05 19.87
N SER A 276 24.09 7.75 20.45
CA SER A 276 23.87 8.81 21.44
C SER A 276 23.83 10.22 20.84
N THR A 277 24.15 10.39 19.56
CA THR A 277 24.02 11.67 18.83
C THR A 277 22.69 11.76 18.08
N ASP A 278 22.17 12.99 17.98
CA ASP A 278 20.97 13.32 17.19
C ASP A 278 21.39 13.92 15.85
N ASP A 279 22.11 13.13 15.06
CA ASP A 279 22.62 13.47 13.74
C ASP A 279 21.92 12.68 12.61
N GLY A 280 21.10 11.70 13.00
CA GLY A 280 20.23 10.93 12.12
C GLY A 280 19.09 11.73 11.47
N ALA A 281 18.58 11.16 10.39
CA ALA A 281 17.42 11.65 9.68
C ALA A 281 16.16 11.44 10.51
N HIS A 282 15.38 12.51 10.59
CA HIS A 282 14.08 12.50 11.26
C HIS A 282 12.96 12.09 10.29
N VAL A 283 13.19 12.35 9.00
CA VAL A 283 12.31 11.99 7.89
C VAL A 283 13.16 11.41 6.77
N ILE A 284 12.69 10.35 6.12
CA ILE A 284 13.34 9.70 4.99
C ILE A 284 12.37 9.75 3.81
N ASN A 285 12.81 10.29 2.67
CA ASN A 285 12.06 10.27 1.42
C ASN A 285 12.62 9.21 0.49
N MET A 286 11.75 8.33 -0.01
CA MET A 286 12.06 7.34 -1.03
C MET A 286 11.11 7.48 -2.22
N SER A 287 11.58 8.18 -3.24
CA SER A 287 10.87 8.36 -4.51
C SER A 287 11.21 7.23 -5.51
N LEU A 288 11.10 5.99 -5.04
CA LEU A 288 11.46 4.76 -5.75
C LEU A 288 10.47 3.64 -5.41
N ALA A 289 10.37 2.63 -6.29
CA ALA A 289 9.46 1.52 -6.10
C ALA A 289 9.94 0.22 -6.77
N SER A 290 9.40 -0.89 -6.30
CA SER A 290 9.52 -2.24 -6.85
C SER A 290 8.16 -2.93 -6.82
N VAL A 291 7.89 -3.83 -7.74
CA VAL A 291 6.67 -4.66 -7.71
C VAL A 291 6.84 -5.92 -6.85
N HIS A 292 8.07 -6.19 -6.41
CA HIS A 292 8.41 -7.40 -5.67
C HIS A 292 8.42 -7.13 -4.18
N LYS A 293 7.65 -7.92 -3.45
CA LYS A 293 7.73 -7.98 -2.01
C LYS A 293 9.01 -8.71 -1.62
N SER A 294 9.78 -8.14 -0.71
CA SER A 294 10.96 -8.78 -0.15
C SER A 294 10.99 -8.55 1.35
N GLY A 295 11.41 -9.55 2.12
CA GLY A 295 11.58 -9.38 3.56
C GLY A 295 12.60 -8.31 3.92
N ILE A 296 13.59 -8.05 3.05
CA ILE A 296 14.54 -6.94 3.24
C ILE A 296 13.86 -5.58 3.09
N LEU A 297 12.88 -5.42 2.20
CA LEU A 297 12.12 -4.16 2.04
C LEU A 297 11.25 -3.89 3.27
N ARG A 298 10.62 -4.95 3.78
CA ARG A 298 9.88 -4.89 5.04
C ARG A 298 10.81 -4.50 6.20
N GLN A 299 11.99 -5.09 6.26
CA GLN A 299 13.02 -4.76 7.25
C GLN A 299 13.49 -3.30 7.12
N ILE A 300 13.75 -2.81 5.90
CA ILE A 300 14.14 -1.42 5.65
C ILE A 300 13.13 -0.47 6.29
N ILE A 301 11.84 -0.65 6.03
CA ILE A 301 10.84 0.26 6.60
C ILE A 301 10.67 0.04 8.11
N GLY A 302 10.69 -1.22 8.57
CA GLY A 302 10.54 -1.56 9.98
C GLY A 302 11.64 -0.99 10.87
N GLU A 303 12.91 -1.12 10.46
CA GLU A 303 14.06 -0.53 11.15
C GLU A 303 13.94 0.99 11.19
N ALA A 304 13.63 1.63 10.06
CA ALA A 304 13.49 3.07 9.96
C ALA A 304 12.42 3.63 10.90
N CYS A 305 11.25 2.99 10.92
CA CYS A 305 10.10 3.46 11.69
C CYS A 305 10.16 3.05 13.17
N GLY A 306 11.10 2.19 13.57
CA GLY A 306 11.13 1.57 14.89
C GLY A 306 9.96 0.61 15.14
N ASP A 307 9.43 -0.02 14.08
CA ASP A 307 8.30 -0.94 14.15
C ASP A 307 8.75 -2.32 14.66
N LYS A 308 8.50 -2.58 15.95
CA LYS A 308 8.87 -3.84 16.61
C LYS A 308 8.06 -5.06 16.14
N GLY A 309 7.04 -4.87 15.29
CA GLY A 309 6.23 -5.93 14.70
C GLY A 309 6.85 -6.56 13.44
N ILE A 310 7.98 -6.05 12.96
CA ILE A 310 8.68 -6.56 11.78
C ILE A 310 9.89 -7.39 12.23
N GLU A 311 9.83 -8.71 11.99
CA GLU A 311 10.95 -9.61 12.23
C GLU A 311 12.09 -9.33 11.21
N SER A 312 13.33 -9.29 11.70
CA SER A 312 14.52 -9.09 10.85
C SER A 312 14.88 -10.39 10.13
N GLU A 313 15.08 -10.32 8.82
CA GLU A 313 15.64 -11.43 8.02
C GLU A 313 17.17 -11.38 7.92
N ASP A 314 17.79 -10.31 8.41
CA ASP A 314 19.25 -10.14 8.47
C ASP A 314 19.81 -10.82 9.74
N PRO A 315 20.73 -11.80 9.62
CA PRO A 315 21.34 -12.45 10.78
C PRO A 315 22.29 -11.52 11.56
N THR A 316 22.56 -10.30 11.08
CA THR A 316 23.32 -9.29 11.84
C THR A 316 22.39 -8.50 12.75
N PRO A 317 22.55 -8.59 14.10
CA PRO A 317 21.79 -7.75 15.01
C PRO A 317 22.24 -6.30 14.83
N VAL A 318 21.33 -5.42 14.41
CA VAL A 318 21.57 -3.98 14.51
C VAL A 318 21.13 -3.52 15.89
N ALA A 319 21.92 -2.66 16.52
CA ALA A 319 21.39 -1.85 17.62
C ALA A 319 20.19 -1.06 17.08
N PRO A 320 19.01 -1.09 17.71
CA PRO A 320 17.88 -0.30 17.24
C PRO A 320 18.31 1.18 17.12
N PRO A 321 17.81 1.92 16.11
CA PRO A 321 18.26 3.28 15.86
C PRO A 321 18.06 4.18 17.08
N ALA A 322 18.96 5.15 17.26
CA ALA A 322 18.86 6.17 18.31
C ALA A 322 17.49 6.84 18.31
N HIS A 323 16.97 7.16 17.11
CA HIS A 323 15.68 7.80 16.89
C HIS A 323 14.99 7.28 15.62
N PRO A 324 13.76 6.77 15.69
CA PRO A 324 13.04 6.31 14.51
C PRO A 324 12.56 7.49 13.65
N ALA A 325 12.55 7.30 12.34
CA ALA A 325 12.22 8.29 11.32
C ALA A 325 10.81 8.09 10.74
N VAL A 326 10.21 9.16 10.23
CA VAL A 326 9.04 9.06 9.34
C VAL A 326 9.52 8.71 7.94
N VAL A 327 8.89 7.74 7.28
CA VAL A 327 9.30 7.32 5.94
C VAL A 327 8.22 7.67 4.92
N ALA A 328 8.48 8.65 4.05
CA ALA A 328 7.61 9.00 2.94
C ALA A 328 8.03 8.24 1.68
N VAL A 329 7.08 7.51 1.07
CA VAL A 329 7.36 6.65 -0.09
C VAL A 329 6.42 6.98 -1.23
N ALA A 330 6.96 7.08 -2.45
CA ALA A 330 6.16 7.25 -3.65
C ALA A 330 5.36 5.97 -3.95
N ALA A 331 4.06 6.13 -4.20
CA ALA A 331 3.16 4.99 -4.39
C ALA A 331 3.44 4.17 -5.66
N GLY A 332 3.85 4.80 -6.77
CA GLY A 332 3.91 4.17 -8.10
C GLY A 332 3.15 4.95 -9.17
N ASN A 333 3.33 4.59 -10.44
CA ASN A 333 2.86 5.38 -11.60
C ASN A 333 2.18 4.53 -12.70
N GLN A 334 1.60 3.37 -12.37
CA GLN A 334 1.04 2.41 -13.33
C GLN A 334 -0.49 2.39 -13.38
N SER A 335 -1.17 3.29 -12.65
CA SER A 335 -2.65 3.29 -12.55
C SER A 335 -3.24 1.97 -12.03
N SER A 336 -2.45 1.19 -11.29
CA SER A 336 -2.70 -0.19 -10.93
C SER A 336 -3.27 -0.30 -9.51
N THR A 337 -3.67 -1.52 -9.18
CA THR A 337 -3.97 -1.98 -7.82
C THR A 337 -2.95 -3.02 -7.33
N LEU A 338 -1.95 -3.36 -8.16
CA LEU A 338 -0.83 -4.21 -7.81
C LEU A 338 0.11 -3.49 -6.84
N SER A 339 0.23 -3.98 -5.62
CA SER A 339 1.11 -3.43 -4.59
C SER A 339 2.53 -3.16 -5.09
N MET A 340 3.04 -1.97 -4.82
CA MET A 340 4.44 -1.61 -5.02
C MET A 340 5.14 -1.36 -3.69
N TYR A 341 6.34 -1.89 -3.55
CA TYR A 341 7.15 -1.87 -2.34
C TYR A 341 8.33 -0.89 -2.49
N PRO A 342 8.74 -0.18 -1.43
CA PRO A 342 8.27 -0.37 -0.05
C PRO A 342 6.91 0.26 0.27
N ALA A 343 6.32 1.09 -0.62
CA ALA A 343 5.08 1.84 -0.34
C ALA A 343 3.87 1.01 0.15
N ALA A 344 3.84 -0.28 -0.17
CA ALA A 344 2.81 -1.23 0.24
C ALA A 344 3.19 -2.07 1.48
N GLU A 345 4.32 -1.81 2.14
CA GLU A 345 4.68 -2.47 3.41
C GLU A 345 3.74 -2.04 4.54
N ASN A 346 3.25 -0.79 4.47
CA ASN A 346 2.28 -0.19 5.39
C ASN A 346 2.77 -0.29 6.85
N ALA A 347 4.03 0.03 7.08
CA ALA A 347 4.55 0.14 8.44
C ALA A 347 3.97 1.37 9.13
N LYS A 348 3.93 1.34 10.47
CA LYS A 348 3.25 2.40 11.26
C LYS A 348 3.81 3.81 11.05
N GLY A 349 5.13 3.93 10.87
CA GLY A 349 5.83 5.20 10.60
C GLY A 349 6.01 5.52 9.12
N GLU A 350 5.39 4.75 8.23
CA GLU A 350 5.46 4.91 6.79
C GLU A 350 4.23 5.65 6.26
N ILE A 351 4.43 6.55 5.30
CA ILE A 351 3.36 7.24 4.57
C ILE A 351 3.52 7.01 3.07
N SER A 352 2.60 6.23 2.49
CA SER A 352 2.54 5.96 1.05
C SER A 352 1.77 7.05 0.32
N VAL A 353 2.41 7.65 -0.68
CA VAL A 353 1.98 8.92 -1.29
C VAL A 353 1.57 8.75 -2.74
N GLY A 354 0.29 8.94 -3.04
CA GLY A 354 -0.24 9.11 -4.38
C GLY A 354 -0.07 10.54 -4.93
N ALA A 355 -0.30 10.72 -6.22
CA ALA A 355 -0.13 12.01 -6.91
C ALA A 355 -1.47 12.65 -7.26
N SER A 356 -1.62 13.95 -7.01
CA SER A 356 -2.74 14.75 -7.49
C SER A 356 -2.33 15.77 -8.54
N SER A 357 -3.29 16.14 -9.38
CA SER A 357 -3.17 17.19 -10.38
C SER A 357 -3.57 18.56 -9.82
N GLN A 358 -3.33 19.63 -10.60
CA GLN A 358 -3.75 20.98 -10.25
C GLN A 358 -5.27 21.14 -10.06
N SER A 359 -6.06 20.22 -10.63
CA SER A 359 -7.51 20.18 -10.42
C SER A 359 -7.93 19.51 -9.10
N ASP A 360 -6.97 19.18 -8.24
CA ASP A 360 -7.17 18.51 -6.96
C ASP A 360 -7.72 17.06 -7.07
N ALA A 361 -7.65 16.50 -8.29
CA ALA A 361 -8.01 15.13 -8.59
C ALA A 361 -6.79 14.21 -8.56
N LEU A 362 -7.00 12.95 -8.19
CA LEU A 362 -5.99 11.89 -8.29
C LEU A 362 -5.49 11.79 -9.75
N SER A 363 -4.18 11.91 -9.94
CA SER A 363 -3.56 11.84 -11.26
C SER A 363 -3.81 10.49 -11.91
N ALA A 364 -3.99 10.49 -13.24
CA ALA A 364 -4.38 9.29 -13.98
C ALA A 364 -3.40 8.13 -13.77
N PHE A 365 -2.10 8.44 -13.71
CA PHE A 365 -1.01 7.48 -13.51
C PHE A 365 -0.87 6.97 -12.06
N SER A 366 -1.43 7.67 -11.06
CA SER A 366 -1.23 7.30 -9.66
C SER A 366 -1.85 5.94 -9.34
N GLU A 367 -1.20 5.19 -8.47
CA GLU A 367 -1.72 3.92 -7.93
C GLU A 367 -2.99 4.13 -7.10
N ARG A 368 -3.82 3.08 -7.00
CA ARG A 368 -5.23 3.20 -6.58
C ARG A 368 -5.61 2.35 -5.36
N GLY A 369 -4.72 1.51 -4.82
CA GLY A 369 -5.06 0.50 -3.82
C GLY A 369 -4.55 0.77 -2.40
N TRP A 370 -3.23 0.83 -2.22
CA TRP A 370 -2.54 0.95 -0.94
C TRP A 370 -2.16 2.38 -0.50
N PRO A 371 -2.06 3.41 -1.37
CA PRO A 371 -1.63 4.72 -0.90
C PRO A 371 -2.59 5.34 0.12
N THR A 372 -2.03 5.88 1.20
CA THR A 372 -2.79 6.37 2.35
C THR A 372 -3.12 7.85 2.25
N VAL A 373 -2.29 8.62 1.55
CA VAL A 373 -2.52 10.04 1.24
C VAL A 373 -2.12 10.35 -0.19
N MET A 374 -2.51 11.52 -0.69
CA MET A 374 -1.98 12.08 -1.93
C MET A 374 -1.51 13.52 -1.74
N ALA A 375 -0.56 13.92 -2.58
CA ALA A 375 -0.02 15.28 -2.63
C ALA A 375 0.16 15.72 -4.09
N PRO A 376 0.34 17.04 -4.35
CA PRO A 376 0.62 17.53 -5.69
C PRO A 376 1.76 16.78 -6.38
N GLY A 377 1.47 16.13 -7.51
CA GLY A 377 2.43 15.28 -8.21
C GLY A 377 2.42 15.39 -9.72
N GLU A 378 1.58 16.25 -10.32
CA GLU A 378 1.50 16.41 -11.77
C GLU A 378 1.73 17.88 -12.19
N GLY A 379 2.75 18.12 -13.01
CA GLY A 379 3.11 19.46 -13.43
C GLY A 379 3.77 20.26 -12.30
N ILE A 380 4.73 19.65 -11.61
CA ILE A 380 5.41 20.18 -10.43
C ILE A 380 6.78 20.74 -10.82
N VAL A 381 7.04 21.99 -10.46
CA VAL A 381 8.29 22.69 -10.77
C VAL A 381 9.31 22.47 -9.66
N SER A 382 10.53 22.06 -9.96
CA SER A 382 11.61 21.96 -8.95
C SER A 382 12.99 22.20 -9.54
N SER A 383 14.01 22.15 -8.68
CA SER A 383 15.42 22.23 -9.05
C SER A 383 15.84 21.10 -9.97
N VAL A 384 16.76 21.38 -10.88
CA VAL A 384 17.39 20.37 -11.74
C VAL A 384 18.88 20.69 -11.90
N PRO A 385 19.75 19.70 -12.20
CA PRO A 385 21.18 19.93 -12.27
C PRO A 385 21.58 21.09 -13.19
N GLY A 386 22.67 21.78 -12.83
CA GLY A 386 23.15 22.97 -13.55
C GLY A 386 22.52 24.28 -13.08
N GLY A 387 21.79 24.26 -11.95
CA GLY A 387 21.18 25.45 -11.34
C GLY A 387 19.85 25.89 -11.96
N GLY A 388 19.23 25.03 -12.78
CA GLY A 388 17.98 25.33 -13.47
C GLY A 388 16.72 24.89 -12.72
N THR A 389 15.55 25.07 -13.34
CA THR A 389 14.30 24.45 -12.86
C THR A 389 13.62 23.65 -13.96
N GLY A 390 12.89 22.60 -13.59
CA GLY A 390 12.17 21.71 -14.51
C GLY A 390 10.80 21.31 -13.97
N THR A 391 9.85 21.04 -14.87
CA THR A 391 8.46 20.67 -14.52
C THR A 391 8.20 19.19 -14.78
N TRP A 392 7.96 18.40 -13.74
CA TRP A 392 7.81 16.93 -13.83
C TRP A 392 6.48 16.43 -13.27
N ALA A 393 6.17 15.16 -13.53
CA ALA A 393 5.01 14.47 -13.02
C ALA A 393 5.36 13.06 -12.52
N GLY A 394 4.76 12.66 -11.41
CA GLY A 394 4.93 11.36 -10.78
C GLY A 394 4.60 11.39 -9.29
N THR A 395 4.29 10.23 -8.72
CA THR A 395 4.24 10.06 -7.25
C THR A 395 5.58 10.39 -6.58
N SER A 396 6.68 10.30 -7.32
CA SER A 396 8.01 10.79 -6.94
C SER A 396 8.09 12.29 -6.64
N MET A 397 7.21 13.12 -7.23
CA MET A 397 7.12 14.55 -6.93
C MET A 397 6.17 14.82 -5.76
N ALA A 398 5.17 13.96 -5.56
CA ALA A 398 4.24 14.05 -4.44
C ALA A 398 4.90 13.67 -3.09
N SER A 399 5.68 12.59 -3.08
CA SER A 399 6.37 12.07 -1.89
C SER A 399 7.23 13.11 -1.14
N PRO A 400 8.14 13.88 -1.80
CA PRO A 400 8.98 14.85 -1.09
C PRO A 400 8.21 16.04 -0.50
N LEU A 401 7.03 16.36 -1.03
CA LEU A 401 6.15 17.37 -0.43
C LEU A 401 5.57 16.87 0.90
N VAL A 402 5.21 15.57 0.96
CA VAL A 402 4.78 14.92 2.22
C VAL A 402 5.95 14.76 3.19
N ALA A 403 7.16 14.45 2.69
CA ALA A 403 8.36 14.42 3.53
C ALA A 403 8.65 15.80 4.14
N GLY A 404 8.51 16.87 3.36
CA GLY A 404 8.61 18.24 3.86
C GLY A 404 7.51 18.58 4.88
N GLU A 405 6.26 18.18 4.64
CA GLU A 405 5.18 18.33 5.63
C GLU A 405 5.48 17.60 6.94
N ALA A 406 5.97 16.36 6.87
CA ALA A 406 6.42 15.60 8.05
C ALA A 406 7.56 16.31 8.79
N ALA A 407 8.47 16.96 8.06
CA ALA A 407 9.52 17.75 8.67
C ALA A 407 8.98 18.99 9.40
N LEU A 408 7.96 19.66 8.84
CA LEU A 408 7.27 20.74 9.53
C LEU A 408 6.56 20.23 10.80
N VAL A 409 5.86 19.09 10.73
CA VAL A 409 5.19 18.50 11.90
C VAL A 409 6.20 18.18 13.00
N ARG A 410 7.32 17.51 12.68
CA ARG A 410 8.38 17.21 13.66
C ARG A 410 8.99 18.46 14.27
N ALA A 411 9.24 19.50 13.47
CA ALA A 411 9.75 20.77 14.01
C ALA A 411 8.76 21.46 14.97
N SER A 412 7.46 21.39 14.70
CA SER A 412 6.42 21.96 15.57
C SER A 412 6.06 21.07 16.77
N SER A 413 6.39 19.78 16.72
CA SER A 413 5.98 18.76 17.70
C SER A 413 7.04 17.65 17.81
N PRO A 414 8.24 17.95 18.34
CA PRO A 414 9.39 17.04 18.30
C PRO A 414 9.21 15.76 19.13
N GLY A 415 8.26 15.73 20.07
CA GLY A 415 7.97 14.55 20.90
C GLY A 415 7.05 13.52 20.25
N LEU A 416 6.54 13.75 19.04
CA LEU A 416 5.70 12.77 18.35
C LEU A 416 6.53 11.60 17.82
N SER A 417 6.02 10.38 18.00
CA SER A 417 6.57 9.21 17.33
C SER A 417 6.34 9.29 15.81
N PRO A 418 7.08 8.53 14.98
CA PRO A 418 6.80 8.47 13.54
C PRO A 418 5.35 8.12 13.21
N GLU A 419 4.78 7.13 13.93
CA GLU A 419 3.39 6.71 13.79
C GLU A 419 2.43 7.89 14.03
N ASP A 420 2.69 8.67 15.09
CA ASP A 420 1.85 9.83 15.43
C ASP A 420 1.99 10.97 14.41
N VAL A 421 3.16 11.14 13.80
CA VAL A 421 3.37 12.12 12.73
C VAL A 421 2.61 11.72 11.46
N VAL A 422 2.76 10.46 11.00
CA VAL A 422 2.04 9.93 9.83
C VAL A 422 0.54 10.08 10.03
N LYS A 423 0.08 9.66 11.21
CA LYS A 423 -1.31 9.73 11.59
C LYS A 423 -1.83 11.16 11.61
N ARG A 424 -1.06 12.10 12.17
CA ARG A 424 -1.42 13.51 12.17
C ARG A 424 -1.61 14.04 10.74
N ILE A 425 -0.64 13.80 9.86
CA ILE A 425 -0.70 14.22 8.45
C ILE A 425 -1.95 13.67 7.77
N HIS A 426 -2.24 12.38 7.98
CA HIS A 426 -3.43 11.73 7.44
C HIS A 426 -4.74 12.35 7.98
N ASP A 427 -4.82 12.54 9.30
CA ASP A 427 -6.04 13.01 9.98
C ASP A 427 -6.36 14.48 9.69
N THR A 428 -5.33 15.31 9.52
CA THR A 428 -5.48 16.71 9.13
C THR A 428 -5.66 16.91 7.63
N GLY A 429 -5.44 15.86 6.83
CA GLY A 429 -5.61 15.89 5.38
C GLY A 429 -7.03 16.23 4.94
N VAL A 430 -7.12 17.11 3.94
CA VAL A 430 -8.38 17.52 3.32
C VAL A 430 -8.93 16.38 2.46
N ARG A 431 -10.25 16.22 2.48
CA ARG A 431 -10.97 15.29 1.59
C ARG A 431 -11.40 16.04 0.32
N PRO A 432 -10.76 15.84 -0.85
CA PRO A 432 -11.10 16.57 -2.06
C PRO A 432 -12.51 16.29 -2.55
N GLN A 433 -13.05 17.22 -3.35
CA GLN A 433 -14.35 17.09 -4.00
C GLN A 433 -14.19 17.21 -5.52
N PRO A 434 -14.72 16.27 -6.32
CA PRO A 434 -15.45 15.06 -5.91
C PRO A 434 -14.56 14.05 -5.15
N GLN A 435 -15.19 13.12 -4.43
CA GLN A 435 -14.50 12.08 -3.65
C GLN A 435 -13.53 11.29 -4.55
N GLN A 436 -12.27 11.23 -4.13
CA GLN A 436 -11.19 10.52 -4.83
C GLN A 436 -10.99 9.11 -4.25
N LEU A 437 -10.27 8.24 -4.97
CA LEU A 437 -9.92 6.89 -4.51
C LEU A 437 -9.00 6.94 -3.28
N ILE A 438 -8.02 7.83 -3.29
CA ILE A 438 -7.26 8.21 -2.10
C ILE A 438 -8.00 9.38 -1.45
N ASP A 439 -8.54 9.15 -0.25
CA ASP A 439 -9.53 10.07 0.33
C ASP A 439 -8.93 11.21 1.18
N ARG A 440 -7.59 11.23 1.32
CA ARG A 440 -6.82 12.26 2.01
C ARG A 440 -5.82 12.92 1.08
N ARG A 441 -5.98 14.22 0.86
CA ARG A 441 -4.93 15.09 0.36
C ARG A 441 -4.28 15.81 1.53
N VAL A 442 -2.96 15.79 1.61
CA VAL A 442 -2.23 16.42 2.71
C VAL A 442 -2.45 17.95 2.77
N ASP A 443 -2.33 18.53 3.96
CA ASP A 443 -2.54 19.96 4.26
C ASP A 443 -1.58 20.37 5.39
N ALA A 444 -0.41 20.88 5.00
CA ALA A 444 0.66 21.21 5.92
C ALA A 444 0.24 22.24 6.97
N ALA A 445 -0.63 23.19 6.63
CA ALA A 445 -1.09 24.20 7.58
C ALA A 445 -1.96 23.59 8.69
N ALA A 446 -2.80 22.62 8.35
CA ALA A 446 -3.59 21.89 9.33
C ALA A 446 -2.71 20.97 10.18
N ALA A 447 -1.71 20.32 9.57
CA ALA A 447 -0.84 19.35 10.24
C ALA A 447 0.07 19.98 11.31
N VAL A 448 0.57 21.21 11.10
CA VAL A 448 1.55 21.85 12.00
C VAL A 448 0.96 22.52 13.23
N VAL A 449 -0.37 22.60 13.35
CA VAL A 449 -1.00 23.19 14.53
C VAL A 449 -1.06 22.14 15.65
N PRO A 450 -0.43 22.37 16.82
CA PRO A 450 -0.59 21.54 18.02
C PRO A 450 -2.08 21.28 18.28
N PHE A 451 -2.50 20.00 18.39
CA PHE A 451 -3.83 19.71 18.92
C PHE A 451 -3.86 20.32 20.32
N ALA A 452 -4.66 21.37 20.53
CA ALA A 452 -4.78 21.97 21.83
C ALA A 452 -5.36 20.92 22.78
N ASN A 453 -4.68 20.65 23.90
CA ASN A 453 -5.24 19.80 24.97
C ASN A 453 -6.68 20.27 25.26
N GLY A 454 -7.66 19.44 24.90
CA GLY A 454 -9.09 19.75 25.07
C GLY A 454 -9.90 19.97 23.79
N THR A 455 -9.35 19.84 22.58
CA THR A 455 -10.19 19.69 21.38
C THR A 455 -10.72 18.26 21.30
N SER A 456 -12.04 18.10 21.22
CA SER A 456 -12.71 16.82 20.97
C SER A 456 -12.11 16.15 19.73
N SER A 457 -11.85 14.84 19.79
CA SER A 457 -11.34 14.09 18.66
C SER A 457 -12.26 14.24 17.43
N PRO A 458 -11.74 14.20 16.19
CA PRO A 458 -12.58 14.22 14.99
C PRO A 458 -13.71 13.19 15.06
N VAL A 459 -13.49 12.00 15.64
CA VAL A 459 -14.53 10.97 15.78
C VAL A 459 -15.65 11.35 16.76
N ASP A 460 -15.46 12.40 17.56
CA ASP A 460 -16.49 12.94 18.44
C ASP A 460 -17.46 13.87 17.69
N ALA A 461 -17.18 14.29 16.46
CA ALA A 461 -18.18 14.93 15.62
C ALA A 461 -19.10 13.88 15.00
N THR A 462 -20.43 14.07 15.07
CA THR A 462 -21.41 13.08 14.57
C THR A 462 -21.18 12.66 13.10
N PRO A 463 -20.95 13.58 12.15
CA PRO A 463 -20.74 13.18 10.75
C PRO A 463 -19.47 12.32 10.57
N ASP A 464 -18.40 12.66 11.29
CA ASP A 464 -17.14 11.92 11.24
C ASP A 464 -17.27 10.55 11.92
N PHE A 465 -17.98 10.46 13.06
CA PHE A 465 -18.33 9.19 13.70
C PHE A 465 -19.04 8.25 12.73
N VAL A 466 -20.09 8.75 12.03
CA VAL A 466 -20.86 7.95 11.07
C VAL A 466 -19.99 7.55 9.88
N ARG A 467 -19.25 8.49 9.30
CA ARG A 467 -18.33 8.20 8.19
C ARG A 467 -17.32 7.13 8.58
N GLN A 468 -16.79 7.18 9.79
CA GLN A 468 -15.81 6.21 10.25
C GLN A 468 -16.38 4.79 10.29
N HIS A 469 -17.66 4.62 10.64
CA HIS A 469 -18.30 3.31 10.63
C HIS A 469 -18.53 2.77 9.21
N TYR A 470 -18.79 3.64 8.23
CA TYR A 470 -18.80 3.23 6.82
C TYR A 470 -17.42 2.71 6.39
N LEU A 471 -16.34 3.38 6.80
CA LEU A 471 -14.97 2.95 6.46
C LEU A 471 -14.54 1.68 7.21
N ASP A 472 -14.90 1.56 8.48
CA ASP A 472 -14.50 0.45 9.35
C ASP A 472 -15.25 -0.84 9.02
N PHE A 473 -16.53 -0.77 8.65
CA PHE A 473 -17.36 -1.95 8.42
C PHE A 473 -17.70 -2.19 6.96
N LEU A 474 -17.87 -1.15 6.15
CA LEU A 474 -18.33 -1.28 4.77
C LEU A 474 -17.25 -0.98 3.72
N ASN A 475 -16.06 -0.56 4.17
CA ASN A 475 -14.90 -0.25 3.35
C ASN A 475 -15.21 0.72 2.18
N ARG A 476 -16.09 1.70 2.43
CA ARG A 476 -16.46 2.75 1.49
C ARG A 476 -16.83 4.04 2.20
N ALA A 477 -16.89 5.14 1.47
CA ALA A 477 -17.48 6.37 1.98
C ALA A 477 -19.01 6.26 2.08
N PRO A 478 -19.65 6.97 3.02
CA PRO A 478 -21.09 7.09 3.03
C PRO A 478 -21.58 7.81 1.78
N ASP A 479 -22.71 7.36 1.24
CA ASP A 479 -23.54 8.19 0.38
C ASP A 479 -24.20 9.32 1.21
N ALA A 480 -24.57 10.43 0.56
CA ALA A 480 -25.11 11.59 1.26
C ALA A 480 -26.35 11.24 2.08
N SER A 481 -27.28 10.44 1.53
CA SER A 481 -28.48 9.99 2.22
C SER A 481 -28.19 9.15 3.46
N GLY A 482 -27.22 8.23 3.37
CA GLY A 482 -26.78 7.40 4.48
C GLY A 482 -26.14 8.22 5.59
N LEU A 483 -25.23 9.14 5.24
CA LEU A 483 -24.59 10.05 6.20
C LEU A 483 -25.64 10.87 6.95
N ASP A 484 -26.59 11.46 6.22
CA ASP A 484 -27.66 12.27 6.79
C ASP A 484 -28.57 11.46 7.71
N PHE A 485 -28.97 10.26 7.28
CA PHE A 485 -29.86 9.38 8.04
C PHE A 485 -29.26 9.01 9.41
N TRP A 486 -28.03 8.48 9.41
CA TRP A 486 -27.37 8.06 10.65
C TRP A 486 -26.99 9.25 11.54
N SER A 487 -26.53 10.36 10.92
CA SER A 487 -26.16 11.56 11.67
C SER A 487 -27.37 12.19 12.35
N LYS A 488 -28.50 12.28 11.64
CA LYS A 488 -29.76 12.76 12.21
C LYS A 488 -30.18 11.91 13.42
N GLY A 489 -30.07 10.58 13.33
CA GLY A 489 -30.43 9.68 14.42
C GLY A 489 -29.66 9.94 15.73
N ILE A 490 -28.41 10.40 15.64
CA ILE A 490 -27.60 10.80 16.80
C ILE A 490 -27.93 12.26 17.21
N ASN A 491 -28.02 13.17 16.25
CA ASN A 491 -28.25 14.60 16.49
C ASN A 491 -29.64 14.90 17.08
N ASP A 492 -30.63 14.02 16.87
CA ASP A 492 -31.97 14.12 17.48
C ASP A 492 -31.92 14.10 19.02
N CYS A 493 -30.80 13.67 19.64
CA CYS A 493 -30.57 13.76 21.09
C CYS A 493 -30.25 15.17 21.59
N GLY A 494 -29.90 16.12 20.71
CA GLY A 494 -29.44 17.45 21.11
C GLY A 494 -28.22 17.38 22.03
N ALA A 495 -28.30 18.03 23.20
CA ALA A 495 -27.22 18.09 24.19
C ALA A 495 -27.27 16.96 25.25
N ASP A 496 -28.19 16.00 25.15
CA ASP A 496 -28.27 14.86 26.08
C ASP A 496 -27.16 13.84 25.80
N ALA A 497 -26.10 13.88 26.62
CA ALA A 497 -24.94 13.01 26.49
C ALA A 497 -25.26 11.51 26.64
N ALA A 498 -26.23 11.14 27.50
CA ALA A 498 -26.61 9.74 27.68
C ALA A 498 -27.37 9.22 26.46
N CYS A 499 -28.27 10.04 25.90
CA CYS A 499 -28.94 9.74 24.63
C CYS A 499 -27.94 9.60 23.49
N VAL A 500 -26.98 10.53 23.35
CA VAL A 500 -25.95 10.49 22.30
C VAL A 500 -25.12 9.21 22.40
N GLN A 501 -24.68 8.82 23.59
CA GLN A 501 -23.91 7.60 23.80
C GLN A 501 -24.69 6.37 23.34
N VAL A 502 -25.96 6.23 23.76
CA VAL A 502 -26.82 5.11 23.35
C VAL A 502 -27.05 5.11 21.84
N ARG A 503 -27.29 6.28 21.23
CA ARG A 503 -27.43 6.39 19.77
C ARG A 503 -26.16 6.00 19.03
N ARG A 504 -24.99 6.41 19.51
CA ARG A 504 -23.70 6.01 18.92
C ARG A 504 -23.50 4.52 18.96
N VAL A 505 -23.71 3.88 20.12
CA VAL A 505 -23.63 2.42 20.28
C VAL A 505 -24.60 1.70 19.32
N ASN A 506 -25.83 2.20 19.19
CA ASN A 506 -26.83 1.58 18.32
C ASN A 506 -26.54 1.79 16.83
N THR A 507 -26.18 3.00 16.42
CA THR A 507 -25.76 3.31 15.04
C THR A 507 -24.57 2.43 14.66
N SER A 508 -23.58 2.35 15.55
CA SER A 508 -22.39 1.56 15.40
C SER A 508 -22.68 0.07 15.19
N ALA A 509 -23.48 -0.54 16.07
CA ALA A 509 -23.91 -1.93 15.93
C ALA A 509 -24.73 -2.17 14.65
N ALA A 510 -25.49 -1.18 14.19
CA ALA A 510 -26.31 -1.30 12.99
C ALA A 510 -25.49 -1.48 11.71
N PHE A 511 -24.23 -1.02 11.65
CA PHE A 511 -23.36 -1.27 10.51
C PHE A 511 -23.06 -2.76 10.33
N PHE A 512 -22.72 -3.47 11.41
CA PHE A 512 -22.55 -4.92 11.36
C PHE A 512 -23.84 -5.65 10.98
N LEU A 513 -24.97 -5.20 11.52
CA LEU A 513 -26.28 -5.80 11.27
C LEU A 513 -26.86 -5.40 9.90
N SER A 514 -26.21 -4.48 9.18
CA SER A 514 -26.69 -3.98 7.90
C SER A 514 -26.68 -5.08 6.84
N ILE A 515 -27.64 -5.01 5.92
CA ILE A 515 -27.71 -5.91 4.77
C ILE A 515 -26.38 -5.93 4.00
N GLU A 516 -25.72 -4.77 3.90
CA GLU A 516 -24.44 -4.65 3.22
C GLU A 516 -23.36 -5.49 3.90
N PHE A 517 -23.11 -5.28 5.20
CA PHE A 517 -22.10 -6.06 5.93
C PHE A 517 -22.41 -7.56 5.96
N GLN A 518 -23.69 -7.93 6.08
CA GLN A 518 -24.12 -9.32 6.07
C GLN A 518 -23.78 -10.04 4.74
N ASN A 519 -23.75 -9.30 3.63
CA ASN A 519 -23.43 -9.80 2.29
C ASN A 519 -21.98 -9.54 1.86
N THR A 520 -21.23 -8.72 2.58
CA THR A 520 -19.80 -8.46 2.34
C THR A 520 -18.95 -9.12 3.44
N GLY A 521 -18.63 -8.41 4.52
CA GLY A 521 -17.69 -8.88 5.54
C GLY A 521 -18.13 -10.18 6.23
N TYR A 522 -19.41 -10.33 6.57
CA TYR A 522 -19.87 -11.58 7.17
C TYR A 522 -19.94 -12.74 6.16
N PHE A 523 -20.09 -12.45 4.87
CA PHE A 523 -19.96 -13.46 3.83
C PHE A 523 -18.51 -13.94 3.70
N VAL A 524 -17.53 -13.03 3.70
CA VAL A 524 -16.09 -13.36 3.71
C VAL A 524 -15.78 -14.29 4.88
N TYR A 525 -16.16 -13.92 6.11
CA TYR A 525 -15.96 -14.76 7.30
C TYR A 525 -16.47 -16.20 7.08
N ARG A 526 -17.70 -16.36 6.56
CA ARG A 526 -18.32 -17.68 6.36
C ARG A 526 -17.64 -18.49 5.26
N MET A 527 -17.07 -17.85 4.25
CA MET A 527 -16.30 -18.50 3.19
C MET A 527 -15.02 -19.14 3.77
N TYR A 528 -14.23 -18.39 4.57
CA TYR A 528 -13.07 -18.93 5.27
C TYR A 528 -13.45 -20.05 6.25
N LYS A 529 -14.51 -19.85 7.04
CA LYS A 529 -15.02 -20.86 7.98
C LYS A 529 -15.39 -22.17 7.28
N THR A 530 -16.04 -22.09 6.13
CA THR A 530 -16.44 -23.28 5.35
C THR A 530 -15.24 -23.96 4.70
N ALA A 531 -14.26 -23.21 4.21
CA ALA A 531 -13.08 -23.75 3.57
C ALA A 531 -12.09 -24.41 4.54
N PHE A 532 -11.87 -23.81 5.72
CA PHE A 532 -10.75 -24.16 6.59
C PHE A 532 -11.13 -24.59 8.01
N GLY A 533 -12.38 -24.40 8.43
CA GLY A 533 -12.83 -24.79 9.77
C GLY A 533 -12.32 -23.83 10.86
N ASN A 534 -11.84 -24.37 11.98
CA ASN A 534 -11.17 -23.57 13.01
C ASN A 534 -9.66 -23.78 12.91
N LEU A 535 -8.88 -22.75 13.21
CA LEU A 535 -7.43 -22.89 13.36
C LEU A 535 -7.10 -23.62 14.68
N ALA A 536 -5.96 -24.31 14.73
CA ALA A 536 -5.53 -25.00 15.95
C ALA A 536 -5.37 -24.01 17.11
N GLY A 537 -6.16 -24.18 18.17
CA GLY A 537 -6.16 -23.27 19.33
C GLY A 537 -6.76 -21.88 19.08
N LYS A 538 -7.32 -21.61 17.89
CA LYS A 538 -7.80 -20.29 17.47
C LYS A 538 -9.20 -20.38 16.81
N PRO A 539 -10.20 -19.62 17.27
CA PRO A 539 -11.59 -19.78 16.82
C PRO A 539 -11.90 -19.28 15.40
N VAL A 540 -10.98 -18.60 14.70
CA VAL A 540 -11.28 -17.87 13.47
C VAL A 540 -10.20 -18.12 12.40
N PRO A 541 -10.55 -18.65 11.20
CA PRO A 541 -9.60 -18.89 10.11
C PRO A 541 -9.51 -17.73 9.11
N VAL A 542 -9.55 -16.48 9.57
CA VAL A 542 -9.40 -15.31 8.71
C VAL A 542 -8.62 -14.24 9.47
N ARG A 543 -7.78 -13.50 8.76
CA ARG A 543 -7.00 -12.40 9.30
C ARG A 543 -7.39 -11.07 8.70
N TYR A 544 -7.08 -10.00 9.43
CA TYR A 544 -7.41 -8.63 9.05
C TYR A 544 -6.87 -8.28 7.66
N GLU A 545 -5.65 -8.71 7.35
CA GLU A 545 -4.93 -8.40 6.12
C GLU A 545 -5.62 -8.99 4.87
N ASP A 546 -6.26 -10.16 5.01
CA ASP A 546 -7.03 -10.77 3.93
C ASP A 546 -8.50 -10.29 3.92
N PHE A 547 -9.07 -10.08 5.12
CA PHE A 547 -10.48 -9.75 5.29
C PHE A 547 -10.88 -8.43 4.64
N MET A 548 -10.03 -7.39 4.80
CA MET A 548 -10.37 -6.05 4.32
C MET A 548 -10.40 -5.95 2.78
N PRO A 549 -9.38 -6.43 2.04
CA PRO A 549 -9.43 -6.48 0.58
C PRO A 549 -10.57 -7.35 0.05
N ASP A 550 -10.81 -8.51 0.66
CA ASP A 550 -11.88 -9.43 0.25
C ASP A 550 -13.27 -8.78 0.40
N THR A 551 -13.49 -8.08 1.52
CA THR A 551 -14.73 -7.33 1.77
C THR A 551 -14.90 -6.19 0.77
N GLN A 552 -13.81 -5.49 0.43
CA GLN A 552 -13.82 -4.40 -0.55
C GLN A 552 -14.25 -4.88 -1.93
N LYS A 553 -13.65 -5.99 -2.39
CA LYS A 553 -13.92 -6.60 -3.69
C LYS A 553 -15.39 -7.00 -3.83
N ILE A 554 -16.00 -7.51 -2.76
CA ILE A 554 -17.41 -7.86 -2.76
C ILE A 554 -18.30 -6.59 -2.75
N GLY A 555 -17.91 -5.56 -1.99
CA GLY A 555 -18.65 -4.29 -1.90
C GLY A 555 -18.53 -3.36 -3.10
N GLU A 556 -17.63 -3.64 -4.05
CA GLU A 556 -17.33 -2.73 -5.17
C GLU A 556 -18.57 -2.41 -6.02
N GLY A 557 -18.93 -1.13 -6.07
CA GLY A 557 -20.08 -0.64 -6.83
C GLY A 557 -21.44 -1.04 -6.24
N VAL A 558 -21.49 -1.53 -5.00
CA VAL A 558 -22.73 -1.89 -4.31
C VAL A 558 -23.19 -0.74 -3.43
N VAL A 559 -24.42 -0.29 -3.65
CA VAL A 559 -25.14 0.61 -2.72
C VAL A 559 -26.51 0.00 -2.46
N VAL A 560 -26.70 -0.53 -1.26
CA VAL A 560 -27.94 -1.23 -0.89
C VAL A 560 -29.14 -0.28 -1.04
N GLY A 561 -30.17 -0.76 -1.74
CA GLY A 561 -31.39 0.00 -2.01
C GLY A 561 -31.40 0.75 -3.35
N GLN A 562 -30.28 0.81 -4.09
CA GLN A 562 -30.26 1.31 -5.46
C GLN A 562 -30.66 0.23 -6.48
N ALA A 563 -31.36 0.60 -7.55
CA ALA A 563 -31.78 -0.38 -8.56
C ALA A 563 -30.57 -1.18 -9.10
N GLY A 564 -30.64 -2.52 -9.04
CA GLY A 564 -29.59 -3.40 -9.55
C GLY A 564 -28.56 -3.87 -8.52
N TRP A 565 -28.65 -3.41 -7.27
CA TRP A 565 -27.65 -3.72 -6.25
C TRP A 565 -27.59 -5.21 -5.91
N GLU A 566 -28.73 -5.92 -5.90
CA GLU A 566 -28.80 -7.36 -5.63
C GLU A 566 -28.07 -8.20 -6.69
N GLN A 567 -28.18 -7.81 -7.96
CA GLN A 567 -27.48 -8.50 -9.04
C GLN A 567 -25.98 -8.21 -8.99
N LYS A 568 -25.60 -6.98 -8.64
CA LYS A 568 -24.20 -6.57 -8.52
C LYS A 568 -23.49 -7.30 -7.37
N ILE A 569 -24.11 -7.36 -6.18
CA ILE A 569 -23.52 -8.07 -5.04
C ILE A 569 -23.40 -9.57 -5.31
N GLU A 570 -24.41 -10.22 -5.92
CA GLU A 570 -24.35 -11.63 -6.28
C GLU A 570 -23.24 -11.91 -7.32
N ALA A 571 -23.07 -11.03 -8.32
CA ALA A 571 -21.99 -11.13 -9.29
C ALA A 571 -20.62 -10.98 -8.62
N ASN A 572 -20.47 -10.01 -7.72
CA ASN A 572 -19.23 -9.78 -6.98
C ASN A 572 -18.90 -10.99 -6.06
N GLN A 573 -19.89 -11.56 -5.36
CA GLN A 573 -19.71 -12.74 -4.52
C GLN A 573 -19.28 -13.98 -5.32
N LYS A 574 -19.83 -14.19 -6.53
CA LYS A 574 -19.40 -15.28 -7.43
C LYS A 574 -17.97 -15.09 -7.91
N ALA A 575 -17.62 -13.87 -8.33
CA ALA A 575 -16.25 -13.54 -8.74
C ALA A 575 -15.27 -13.74 -7.59
N PHE A 576 -15.64 -13.32 -6.38
CA PHE A 576 -14.86 -13.56 -5.17
C PHE A 576 -14.72 -15.06 -4.85
N ALA A 577 -15.80 -15.85 -4.91
CA ALA A 577 -15.74 -17.28 -4.61
C ALA A 577 -14.82 -18.02 -5.59
N LEU A 578 -14.86 -17.67 -6.88
CA LEU A 578 -13.96 -18.23 -7.88
C LEU A 578 -12.50 -17.86 -7.58
N ASP A 579 -12.23 -16.57 -7.34
CA ASP A 579 -10.92 -16.06 -6.97
C ASP A 579 -10.37 -16.77 -5.72
N PHE A 580 -11.20 -16.92 -4.69
CA PHE A 580 -10.87 -17.56 -3.42
C PHE A 580 -10.40 -19.01 -3.59
N VAL A 581 -11.09 -19.82 -4.42
CA VAL A 581 -10.70 -21.22 -4.63
C VAL A 581 -9.49 -21.38 -5.55
N THR A 582 -9.17 -20.37 -6.35
CA THR A 582 -7.98 -20.35 -7.22
C THR A 582 -6.76 -19.67 -6.59
N ARG A 583 -6.93 -18.99 -5.44
CA ARG A 583 -5.88 -18.22 -4.80
C ARG A 583 -4.76 -19.12 -4.28
N GLN A 584 -3.51 -18.75 -4.56
CA GLN A 584 -2.33 -19.54 -4.20
C GLN A 584 -2.00 -19.49 -2.70
N SER A 585 -2.34 -18.40 -2.02
CA SER A 585 -2.13 -18.21 -0.58
C SER A 585 -3.21 -17.31 0.04
N LEU A 586 -3.55 -17.61 1.29
CA LEU A 586 -4.52 -17.00 2.18
C LEU A 586 -3.90 -17.02 3.58
N ASN A 587 -2.91 -16.16 3.79
CA ASN A 587 -2.05 -16.13 4.98
C ASN A 587 -1.53 -17.53 5.40
N GLY A 588 -0.78 -18.18 4.50
CA GLY A 588 -0.19 -19.50 4.74
C GLY A 588 -1.15 -20.68 4.62
N GLN A 589 -2.43 -20.42 4.35
CA GLN A 589 -3.40 -21.42 3.88
C GLN A 589 -3.62 -21.27 2.37
N ASN A 590 -4.22 -22.26 1.72
CA ASN A 590 -4.86 -22.06 0.42
C ASN A 590 -5.90 -23.16 0.18
N PHE A 591 -6.85 -22.87 -0.70
CA PHE A 591 -7.93 -23.80 -0.99
C PHE A 591 -7.41 -25.11 -1.60
N GLY A 592 -6.39 -25.05 -2.46
CA GLY A 592 -5.76 -26.23 -3.08
C GLY A 592 -5.11 -27.18 -2.07
N GLY A 593 -4.55 -26.67 -0.97
CA GLY A 593 -3.96 -27.45 0.11
C GLY A 593 -5.03 -28.08 1.01
N ALA A 594 -6.14 -27.38 1.22
CA ALA A 594 -7.30 -27.93 1.94
C ALA A 594 -8.05 -28.99 1.11
N PHE A 595 -8.09 -28.82 -0.21
CA PHE A 595 -8.78 -29.70 -1.17
C PHE A 595 -7.88 -29.98 -2.39
N PRO A 596 -6.90 -30.89 -2.28
CA PRO A 596 -5.96 -31.22 -3.36
C PRO A 596 -6.64 -31.63 -4.67
N ALA A 597 -5.93 -31.48 -5.79
CA ALA A 597 -6.39 -31.99 -7.07
C ALA A 597 -6.61 -33.51 -6.99
N GLY A 598 -7.72 -33.99 -7.58
CA GLY A 598 -8.14 -35.39 -7.50
C GLY A 598 -8.93 -35.76 -6.24
N THR A 599 -9.21 -34.81 -5.33
CA THR A 599 -10.12 -35.05 -4.20
C THR A 599 -11.54 -35.28 -4.73
N GLY A 600 -12.19 -36.38 -4.32
CA GLY A 600 -13.54 -36.71 -4.77
C GLY A 600 -14.62 -35.77 -4.23
N ALA A 601 -15.70 -35.56 -4.99
CA ALA A 601 -16.80 -34.66 -4.60
C ALA A 601 -17.38 -34.98 -3.20
N GLY A 602 -17.50 -36.27 -2.86
CA GLY A 602 -17.96 -36.74 -1.54
C GLY A 602 -17.12 -36.24 -0.36
N GLU A 603 -15.80 -36.24 -0.55
CA GLU A 603 -14.83 -35.80 0.45
C GLU A 603 -14.81 -34.27 0.55
N ILE A 604 -14.83 -33.56 -0.59
CA ILE A 604 -14.88 -32.09 -0.63
C ILE A 604 -16.13 -31.59 0.10
N VAL A 605 -17.33 -32.05 -0.30
CA VAL A 605 -18.60 -31.62 0.31
C VAL A 605 -18.65 -32.03 1.79
N GLY A 606 -18.20 -33.25 2.13
CA GLY A 606 -18.14 -33.71 3.52
C GLY A 606 -17.25 -32.87 4.41
N LYS A 607 -16.06 -32.51 3.94
CA LYS A 607 -15.11 -31.70 4.68
C LYS A 607 -15.58 -30.25 4.83
N MET A 608 -16.19 -29.66 3.79
CA MET A 608 -16.80 -28.32 3.89
C MET A 608 -17.92 -28.26 4.94
N PHE A 609 -18.83 -29.24 4.97
CA PHE A 609 -19.86 -29.31 6.03
C PHE A 609 -19.27 -29.51 7.42
N THR A 610 -18.21 -30.32 7.53
CA THR A 610 -17.49 -30.55 8.78
C THR A 610 -16.85 -29.25 9.28
N ASN A 611 -16.15 -28.52 8.41
CA ASN A 611 -15.53 -27.23 8.69
C ASN A 611 -16.57 -26.18 9.11
N ALA A 612 -17.68 -26.13 8.37
CA ALA A 612 -18.82 -25.28 8.67
C ALA A 612 -19.53 -25.70 9.97
N GLY A 613 -19.31 -26.90 10.51
CA GLY A 613 -20.05 -27.39 11.68
C GLY A 613 -21.56 -27.54 11.44
N VAL A 614 -21.97 -27.70 10.16
CA VAL A 614 -23.37 -27.81 9.76
C VAL A 614 -23.68 -29.26 9.41
N LYS A 615 -24.80 -29.77 9.92
CA LYS A 615 -25.36 -31.05 9.50
C LYS A 615 -26.41 -30.84 8.40
N PRO A 616 -26.12 -31.17 7.12
CA PRO A 616 -27.10 -31.04 6.04
C PRO A 616 -28.15 -32.15 6.12
N THR A 617 -29.28 -31.93 5.47
CA THR A 617 -30.21 -33.00 5.09
C THR A 617 -29.63 -33.87 3.98
N ASP A 618 -30.14 -35.10 3.83
CA ASP A 618 -29.70 -36.00 2.76
C ASP A 618 -29.92 -35.40 1.36
N ALA A 619 -31.03 -34.67 1.18
CA ALA A 619 -31.35 -34.01 -0.08
C ALA A 619 -30.39 -32.85 -0.41
N GLU A 620 -30.06 -32.00 0.56
CA GLU A 620 -29.09 -30.91 0.38
C GLU A 620 -27.70 -31.45 0.07
N ARG A 621 -27.27 -32.47 0.81
CA ARG A 621 -25.98 -33.14 0.56
C ARG A 621 -25.95 -33.72 -0.85
N GLN A 622 -26.99 -34.46 -1.25
CA GLN A 622 -27.04 -35.08 -2.58
C GLN A 622 -27.02 -34.04 -3.70
N SER A 623 -27.75 -32.93 -3.55
CA SER A 623 -27.76 -31.85 -4.54
C SER A 623 -26.37 -31.25 -4.80
N LEU A 624 -25.57 -31.04 -3.74
CA LEU A 624 -24.21 -30.50 -3.88
C LEU A 624 -23.23 -31.54 -4.45
N LEU A 625 -23.45 -32.83 -4.17
CA LEU A 625 -22.68 -33.91 -4.77
C LEU A 625 -22.95 -34.01 -6.27
N ASP A 626 -24.22 -33.97 -6.68
CA ASP A 626 -24.62 -34.04 -8.09
C ASP A 626 -24.06 -32.86 -8.90
N GLU A 627 -23.92 -31.69 -8.27
CA GLU A 627 -23.33 -30.49 -8.88
C GLU A 627 -21.81 -30.60 -9.07
N LEU A 628 -21.08 -31.14 -8.09
CA LEU A 628 -19.62 -31.21 -8.12
C LEU A 628 -19.09 -32.48 -8.81
N ALA A 629 -19.84 -33.57 -8.80
CA ALA A 629 -19.45 -34.87 -9.35
C ALA A 629 -19.00 -34.87 -10.83
N PRO A 630 -19.57 -34.05 -11.74
CA PRO A 630 -19.15 -34.04 -13.14
C PRO A 630 -17.68 -33.66 -13.34
N ASN A 631 -17.14 -32.78 -12.48
CA ASN A 631 -15.72 -32.42 -12.48
C ASN A 631 -15.33 -31.87 -11.10
N PRO A 632 -14.91 -32.75 -10.16
CA PRO A 632 -14.56 -32.33 -8.80
C PRO A 632 -13.39 -31.35 -8.73
N ASP A 633 -12.55 -31.26 -9.78
CA ASP A 633 -11.41 -30.33 -9.85
C ASP A 633 -11.79 -28.98 -10.49
N SER A 634 -13.03 -28.81 -10.97
CA SER A 634 -13.49 -27.54 -11.52
C SER A 634 -13.51 -26.45 -10.45
N ALA A 635 -12.70 -25.40 -10.64
CA ALA A 635 -12.68 -24.24 -9.76
C ALA A 635 -14.06 -23.59 -9.66
N THR A 636 -14.79 -23.46 -10.77
CA THR A 636 -16.14 -22.89 -10.78
C THR A 636 -17.12 -23.71 -9.95
N LEU A 637 -17.13 -25.04 -10.09
CA LEU A 637 -18.03 -25.90 -9.31
C LEU A 637 -17.65 -25.90 -7.83
N ARG A 638 -16.36 -25.91 -7.50
CA ARG A 638 -15.85 -25.79 -6.12
C ARG A 638 -16.29 -24.46 -5.49
N ALA A 639 -16.18 -23.36 -6.22
CA ALA A 639 -16.60 -22.03 -5.78
C ALA A 639 -18.11 -21.98 -5.52
N ASP A 640 -18.92 -22.51 -6.43
CA ASP A 640 -20.38 -22.52 -6.28
C ASP A 640 -20.84 -23.36 -5.08
N VAL A 641 -20.27 -24.56 -4.90
CA VAL A 641 -20.56 -25.42 -3.74
C VAL A 641 -20.10 -24.79 -2.43
N LEU A 642 -18.91 -24.18 -2.41
CA LEU A 642 -18.39 -23.46 -1.25
C LEU A 642 -19.33 -22.32 -0.84
N LYS A 643 -19.76 -21.49 -1.80
CA LYS A 643 -20.71 -20.38 -1.58
C LYS A 643 -22.03 -20.89 -1.00
N LYS A 644 -22.62 -21.94 -1.57
CA LYS A 644 -23.90 -22.53 -1.10
C LYS A 644 -23.82 -23.01 0.34
N ILE A 645 -22.72 -23.66 0.74
CA ILE A 645 -22.52 -24.09 2.13
C ILE A 645 -22.27 -22.89 3.05
N ALA A 646 -21.49 -21.91 2.60
CA ALA A 646 -21.25 -20.66 3.35
C ALA A 646 -22.54 -19.87 3.61
N GLU A 647 -23.54 -19.99 2.72
CA GLU A 647 -24.85 -19.37 2.81
C GLU A 647 -25.89 -20.17 3.61
N HIS A 648 -25.51 -21.34 4.10
CA HIS A 648 -26.43 -22.21 4.84
C HIS A 648 -26.98 -21.51 6.11
N PRO A 649 -28.31 -21.49 6.34
CA PRO A 649 -28.92 -20.74 7.46
C PRO A 649 -28.38 -21.10 8.84
N SER A 650 -28.09 -22.39 9.09
CA SER A 650 -27.48 -22.84 10.35
C SER A 650 -26.09 -22.24 10.59
N LEU A 651 -25.25 -22.13 9.54
CA LEU A 651 -23.94 -21.50 9.64
C LEU A 651 -24.08 -20.00 9.95
N VAL A 652 -24.99 -19.32 9.23
CA VAL A 652 -25.30 -17.90 9.45
C VAL A 652 -25.74 -17.63 10.89
N SER A 653 -26.54 -18.51 11.48
CA SER A 653 -27.03 -18.36 12.85
C SER A 653 -25.93 -18.62 13.89
N GLN A 654 -25.21 -19.74 13.77
CA GLN A 654 -24.28 -20.20 14.81
C GLN A 654 -22.98 -19.36 14.88
N GLU A 655 -22.56 -18.75 13.78
CA GLU A 655 -21.33 -17.96 13.70
C GLU A 655 -21.54 -16.48 13.99
N LYS A 656 -22.80 -16.04 14.17
CA LYS A 656 -23.16 -14.63 14.28
C LYS A 656 -22.36 -13.92 15.38
N ASN A 657 -22.33 -14.49 16.58
CA ASN A 657 -21.64 -13.88 17.72
C ASN A 657 -20.11 -13.86 17.52
N ARG A 658 -19.54 -14.95 16.99
CA ARG A 658 -18.09 -15.05 16.73
C ARG A 658 -17.63 -14.02 15.70
N ALA A 659 -18.37 -13.89 14.61
CA ALA A 659 -18.10 -12.87 13.60
C ALA A 659 -18.35 -11.46 14.13
N PHE A 660 -19.35 -11.26 15.01
CA PHE A 660 -19.61 -9.95 15.59
C PHE A 660 -18.48 -9.46 16.49
N VAL A 661 -17.95 -10.34 17.34
CA VAL A 661 -16.76 -10.03 18.16
C VAL A 661 -15.56 -9.75 17.26
N LEU A 662 -15.33 -10.58 16.23
CA LEU A 662 -14.21 -10.37 15.30
C LEU A 662 -14.30 -9.02 14.59
N ALA A 663 -15.50 -8.62 14.16
CA ALA A 663 -15.73 -7.34 13.52
C ALA A 663 -15.36 -6.16 14.43
N GLN A 664 -15.37 -6.32 15.75
CA GLN A 664 -14.89 -5.27 16.65
C GLN A 664 -13.37 -5.06 16.52
N TYR A 665 -12.61 -6.15 16.44
CA TYR A 665 -11.15 -6.11 16.23
C TYR A 665 -10.79 -5.60 14.85
N PHE A 666 -11.44 -6.12 13.80
CA PHE A 666 -11.13 -5.72 12.42
C PHE A 666 -11.63 -4.32 12.10
N GLY A 667 -12.83 -3.94 12.55
CA GLY A 667 -13.41 -2.62 12.28
C GLY A 667 -12.77 -1.54 13.14
N TYR A 668 -12.84 -1.66 14.47
CA TYR A 668 -12.39 -0.62 15.38
C TYR A 668 -10.89 -0.63 15.62
N LEU A 669 -10.30 -1.80 15.86
CA LEU A 669 -8.89 -1.88 16.25
C LEU A 669 -7.96 -2.06 15.04
N ARG A 670 -8.51 -2.38 13.87
CA ARG A 670 -7.77 -2.55 12.60
C ARG A 670 -6.62 -3.56 12.72
N ARG A 671 -6.80 -4.62 13.52
CA ARG A 671 -5.80 -5.66 13.77
C ARG A 671 -6.40 -7.03 14.02
N ASN A 672 -5.54 -8.06 14.01
CA ASN A 672 -5.92 -9.40 14.43
C ASN A 672 -6.12 -9.50 15.95
N PRO A 673 -7.07 -10.33 16.45
CA PRO A 673 -7.29 -10.47 17.88
C PRO A 673 -6.10 -11.01 18.68
N ASP A 674 -5.18 -11.72 18.02
CA ASP A 674 -3.91 -12.23 18.56
C ASP A 674 -2.70 -11.37 18.17
N GLY A 675 -2.92 -10.16 17.63
CA GLY A 675 -1.89 -9.17 17.34
C GLY A 675 -1.77 -8.14 18.47
N GLY A 676 -0.59 -7.51 18.59
CA GLY A 676 -0.28 -6.55 19.66
C GLY A 676 -1.35 -5.46 19.83
N PRO A 677 -1.75 -5.10 21.06
CA PRO A 677 -1.14 -5.47 22.35
C PRO A 677 -1.45 -6.89 22.88
N ASP A 678 -2.36 -7.63 22.24
CA ASP A 678 -2.64 -9.02 22.61
C ASP A 678 -1.55 -9.97 22.05
N THR A 679 -1.42 -11.17 22.62
CA THR A 679 -0.51 -12.22 22.11
C THR A 679 -1.24 -13.54 21.81
N ASP A 680 -2.54 -13.59 22.10
CA ASP A 680 -3.41 -14.75 21.94
C ASP A 680 -4.88 -14.32 21.80
N PHE A 681 -5.81 -15.28 21.80
CA PHE A 681 -7.24 -15.03 21.68
C PHE A 681 -7.95 -14.79 23.03
N THR A 682 -7.23 -14.54 24.12
CA THR A 682 -7.83 -14.39 25.45
C THR A 682 -8.82 -13.21 25.49
N GLY A 683 -8.45 -12.06 24.92
CA GLY A 683 -9.33 -10.90 24.80
C GLY A 683 -10.58 -11.19 23.96
N TYR A 684 -10.40 -11.84 22.81
CA TYR A 684 -11.50 -12.27 21.94
C TYR A 684 -12.47 -13.22 22.67
N ASN A 685 -11.94 -14.24 23.34
CA ASN A 685 -12.72 -15.24 24.05
C ASN A 685 -13.45 -14.65 25.25
N PHE A 686 -12.86 -13.64 25.92
CA PHE A 686 -13.53 -12.87 26.96
C PHE A 686 -14.78 -12.18 26.40
N TRP A 687 -14.65 -11.42 25.31
CA TRP A 687 -15.77 -10.71 24.71
C TRP A 687 -16.84 -11.64 24.14
N LEU A 688 -16.43 -12.76 23.53
CA LEU A 688 -17.35 -13.80 23.08
C LEU A 688 -18.15 -14.39 24.24
N SER A 689 -17.47 -14.79 25.32
CA SER A 689 -18.13 -15.34 26.50
C SER A 689 -19.09 -14.33 27.15
N LYS A 690 -18.68 -13.06 27.23
CA LYS A 690 -19.52 -11.97 27.76
C LYS A 690 -20.76 -11.76 26.88
N LEU A 691 -20.60 -11.72 25.56
CA LEU A 691 -21.71 -11.57 24.62
C LEU A 691 -22.68 -12.75 24.71
N GLU A 692 -22.17 -13.97 24.79
CA GLU A 692 -22.97 -15.20 24.94
C GLU A 692 -23.72 -15.25 26.28
N GLN A 693 -23.10 -14.79 27.37
CA GLN A 693 -23.75 -14.67 28.69
C GLN A 693 -25.00 -13.80 28.65
N PHE A 694 -25.01 -12.76 27.82
CA PHE A 694 -26.16 -11.88 27.61
C PHE A 694 -27.01 -12.27 26.39
N GLY A 695 -26.87 -13.50 25.88
CA GLY A 695 -27.70 -14.03 24.79
C GLY A 695 -27.51 -13.30 23.46
N GLY A 696 -26.34 -12.71 23.21
CA GLY A 696 -26.06 -11.90 22.02
C GLY A 696 -26.47 -10.43 22.14
N ASP A 697 -26.95 -9.99 23.32
CA ASP A 697 -27.31 -8.58 23.56
C ASP A 697 -26.04 -7.74 23.79
N PHE A 698 -25.62 -7.05 22.74
CA PHE A 698 -24.40 -6.24 22.74
C PHE A 698 -24.48 -5.00 23.65
N GLN A 699 -25.69 -4.52 23.95
CA GLN A 699 -25.88 -3.39 24.85
C GLN A 699 -25.67 -3.84 26.29
N LYS A 700 -26.27 -4.97 26.70
CA LYS A 700 -26.04 -5.55 28.02
C LYS A 700 -24.62 -6.07 28.22
N ALA A 701 -23.99 -6.57 27.17
CA ALA A 701 -22.58 -6.93 27.19
C ALA A 701 -21.64 -5.70 27.23
N GLU A 702 -22.17 -4.49 26.98
CA GLU A 702 -21.43 -3.24 26.81
C GLU A 702 -20.30 -3.32 25.76
N MET A 703 -20.39 -4.27 24.83
CA MET A 703 -19.26 -4.63 23.98
C MET A 703 -18.93 -3.51 23.00
N VAL A 704 -19.89 -3.11 22.17
CA VAL A 704 -19.69 -2.05 21.17
C VAL A 704 -19.22 -0.77 21.84
N ARG A 705 -19.82 -0.42 22.99
CA ARG A 705 -19.42 0.74 23.80
C ARG A 705 -17.95 0.65 24.21
N ALA A 706 -17.53 -0.48 24.78
CA ALA A 706 -16.16 -0.66 25.23
C ALA A 706 -15.13 -0.49 24.10
N PHE A 707 -15.45 -0.93 22.87
CA PHE A 707 -14.55 -0.75 21.73
C PHE A 707 -14.53 0.71 21.24
N ILE A 708 -15.68 1.35 21.02
CA ILE A 708 -15.72 2.75 20.51
C ILE A 708 -15.26 3.80 21.54
N GLU A 709 -15.23 3.44 22.82
CA GLU A 709 -14.68 4.27 23.91
C GLU A 709 -13.25 3.86 24.31
N SER A 710 -12.71 2.77 23.76
CA SER A 710 -11.37 2.30 24.10
C SER A 710 -10.29 3.30 23.72
N ASP A 711 -9.24 3.38 24.53
CA ASP A 711 -8.07 4.21 24.24
C ASP A 711 -7.44 3.81 22.90
N GLU A 712 -7.42 2.51 22.58
CA GLU A 712 -6.90 2.01 21.31
C GLU A 712 -7.70 2.52 20.10
N TYR A 713 -9.04 2.50 20.15
CA TYR A 713 -9.86 3.09 19.09
C TYR A 713 -9.74 4.62 19.05
N ARG A 714 -9.74 5.30 20.20
CA ARG A 714 -9.65 6.76 20.26
C ARG A 714 -8.27 7.27 19.82
N ALA A 715 -7.22 6.49 20.08
CA ALA A 715 -5.86 6.79 19.62
C ALA A 715 -5.84 6.97 18.11
N ARG A 716 -6.63 6.18 17.35
CA ARG A 716 -6.82 6.31 15.88
C ARG A 716 -7.28 7.69 15.42
N PHE A 717 -7.69 8.58 16.32
CA PHE A 717 -8.19 9.92 15.99
C PHE A 717 -7.57 11.01 16.88
N GLY A 718 -6.38 10.78 17.46
CA GLY A 718 -5.51 11.84 17.98
C GLY A 718 -5.79 12.26 19.43
N HIS A 719 -6.40 11.37 20.22
CA HIS A 719 -6.40 11.53 21.68
C HIS A 719 -5.11 10.95 22.28
N PHE A 720 -4.43 11.77 23.08
CA PHE A 720 -3.48 11.36 24.12
C PHE A 720 -4.01 11.85 25.47
#